data_AF-A0A953LXG9-F1
#
_entry.id   AF-A0A953LXG9-F1
#
_cell.length_a   1.000
_cell.length_b   1.000
_cell.length_c   1.000
_cell.angle_alpha   90.00
_cell.angle_beta   90.00
_cell.angle_gamma   90.00
#
_symmetry.space_group_name_H-M   'P 1'
#
loop_
_entity.id
_entity.type
_entity.pdbx_description
1 polymer ?
#
loop_
_entity_poly.entity_id
_entity_poly.type
_entity_poly.pdbx_seq_one_letter_code
_entity_poly.pdbx_strand_id
1 'polypeptide(L)'
;MARMKEMSDTVHILLCGFYFRGNTGDDLFAESIARTLSPFGEVKVTSMSDFDTGLLDWCDILVIGAGSHITPRGLGGYDHTKYAKERGKTVVFYSLTVEEGHPRLEEHLGRADLITVRDSASKRVVEKHGFRAVLASDPLFQKRRRKIGISFRRWVNEPEGIEERLASVLDDLAGEYEILSVPYTGTETDTESDLSFHEKVIGKMRHKPVQVPYDEALKQIDLLIGMRLHALISAVNANRKVLAVDYDAKVGRIFHDLSLHDAVVAYEEIGKIPALVRERIFGADRLAQREKVNAALIGVLCDDLKGKPRPEISVVMPAFNRAHFLKDAIDSILAQTFRDWELVVIDDGSTDGTREVLEAYHDPRIRFYRFGHNGISFSRNIGNLLSRGAVIAVADSDDINLPHRLEVIRSEMEKSGAALVYSSLHLLREDGRRELMESTPFSAEKLRAYNFLSHPSVAYRREVALGCPYNEELDVSEDYHLYLSALEKGFSFHRIREPLVLYRCHGGQATRVKQGRTREAHGELVEMNLKKGHAPAVSVIIPTCNRPAALREALASVMAQTYRSFEIIVVNDGGVDISEVVRSCYGEGKIVSLRHEERKGRSAARNTAIRAARGRYIAYLDDDDIYYPDHLETAVAFLVNTDCNVVYTDSLYATREWVHDRYVTTGTELLFSRDFDRERLLVANYIPTINIVHNRDVFRDAGMFDESLATHEDWDLWIRMSRHYDFHHINAITAEVRVRTDRTNTTTNRRAFLDTLRLLYRRYAPLVQDLQTFEARKKTEENLVREVEAEMSRTIVREYELHHQYCFARALAAGKRVLHLGCGDGYGSALLAEVAVEVVGVEGDPELLHRAGSRCSTGNLRFVQGSPVSVPLPGGELFDVVVCLGIEAFPVEQDLLLREAKRLLGKGGILVLSALNGEAYASPLYKQGIVRDTFSAERMRDLLRAGFSHVLCYGQRVYPASSLFPLACCPGTVPDTVKEYVVERGGESFLPAAAGSREARCLIMVASDSLLEKVPCTASSLVDASETLFTLKEKHIGNLEETIQHKEAHGRALGEALQQKDARIATMDEEIRQKDASIGDLYRHIANLEEGIRGFEEHVKNVETYARNLEEAVRQKDIHTTGLEEAVRQKDAHIGGLGEAMHHKDAHLANLEEAMRQKDAYIASLDAAVREKEASLGDLYRHIGNLEEALHHKDAHIMNLEEAVRQKDEALNRIHRSSAWRVAAFFRRGIGKIFRTS
;
A
#
# COMPACT_ATOMS: atom_id res chain seq x y z
N MET A 1 6.39 -9.03 -51.36
CA MET A 1 6.56 -7.61 -50.97
C MET A 1 6.41 -6.66 -52.15
N ALA A 2 7.33 -6.58 -53.13
CA ALA A 2 7.17 -5.67 -54.29
C ALA A 2 5.87 -5.91 -55.08
N ARG A 3 5.57 -7.17 -55.41
CA ARG A 3 4.28 -7.58 -56.01
C ARG A 3 3.04 -7.24 -55.17
N MET A 4 3.17 -7.23 -53.84
CA MET A 4 2.05 -6.95 -52.93
C MET A 4 1.73 -5.45 -52.88
N LYS A 5 2.71 -4.59 -53.19
CA LYS A 5 2.50 -3.14 -53.33
C LYS A 5 1.72 -2.77 -54.59
N GLU A 6 1.59 -3.69 -55.55
CA GLU A 6 0.89 -3.45 -56.82
C GLU A 6 -0.58 -3.93 -56.79
N MET A 7 -1.01 -4.62 -55.73
CA MET A 7 -2.39 -5.12 -55.56
C MET A 7 -3.18 -4.11 -54.70
N SER A 8 -4.31 -3.58 -55.20
CA SER A 8 -4.99 -2.39 -54.62
C SER A 8 -6.19 -2.68 -53.71
N ASP A 9 -6.16 -3.77 -52.94
CA ASP A 9 -7.07 -4.05 -51.82
C ASP A 9 -6.34 -4.94 -50.80
N THR A 10 -6.90 -5.10 -49.60
CA THR A 10 -6.35 -5.91 -48.50
C THR A 10 -5.98 -7.33 -48.97
N VAL A 11 -4.68 -7.65 -49.00
CA VAL A 11 -4.17 -8.97 -49.42
C VAL A 11 -4.31 -9.97 -48.27
N HIS A 12 -4.93 -11.12 -48.49
CA HIS A 12 -5.02 -12.18 -47.50
C HIS A 12 -3.87 -13.19 -47.67
N ILE A 13 -3.09 -13.40 -46.60
CA ILE A 13 -1.87 -14.22 -46.62
C ILE A 13 -2.04 -15.37 -45.65
N LEU A 14 -1.89 -16.60 -46.13
CA LEU A 14 -1.91 -17.79 -45.30
C LEU A 14 -0.51 -18.38 -45.19
N LEU A 15 0.05 -18.39 -43.97
CA LEU A 15 1.33 -19.02 -43.65
C LEU A 15 1.09 -20.42 -43.09
N CYS A 16 1.59 -21.44 -43.78
CA CYS A 16 1.42 -22.85 -43.41
C CYS A 16 2.77 -23.51 -43.09
N GLY A 17 2.87 -24.19 -41.94
CA GLY A 17 4.12 -24.79 -41.45
C GLY A 17 3.95 -26.25 -41.01
N PHE A 18 5.05 -27.03 -41.11
CA PHE A 18 5.07 -28.47 -40.84
C PHE A 18 5.12 -28.85 -39.35
N TYR A 19 5.48 -27.91 -38.47
CA TYR A 19 5.59 -28.14 -37.03
C TYR A 19 5.09 -26.91 -36.25
N PHE A 20 3.77 -26.79 -36.12
CA PHE A 20 3.15 -25.86 -35.15
C PHE A 20 2.46 -26.70 -34.08
N ARG A 21 3.23 -27.17 -33.09
CA ARG A 21 2.70 -27.71 -31.84
C ARG A 21 3.65 -27.33 -30.71
N GLY A 22 3.29 -26.27 -29.99
CA GLY A 22 3.56 -26.04 -28.57
C GLY A 22 5.02 -26.11 -28.11
N ASN A 23 5.57 -24.95 -27.77
CA ASN A 23 6.74 -24.76 -26.89
C ASN A 23 8.09 -25.22 -27.46
N THR A 24 8.36 -24.91 -28.73
CA THR A 24 9.71 -24.92 -29.29
C THR A 24 9.96 -23.67 -30.14
N GLY A 25 11.20 -23.16 -30.15
CA GLY A 25 11.59 -21.85 -30.72
C GLY A 25 11.28 -21.59 -32.20
N ASP A 26 10.66 -22.52 -32.92
CA ASP A 26 10.15 -22.35 -34.27
C ASP A 26 8.80 -21.60 -34.33
N ASP A 27 8.02 -21.59 -33.23
CA ASP A 27 6.81 -20.75 -33.10
C ASP A 27 7.16 -19.24 -33.17
N LEU A 28 8.30 -18.84 -32.59
CA LEU A 28 8.83 -17.47 -32.65
C LEU A 28 9.20 -17.05 -34.08
N PHE A 29 9.58 -18.00 -34.94
CA PHE A 29 10.04 -17.71 -36.28
C PHE A 29 8.88 -17.49 -37.26
N ALA A 30 7.81 -18.29 -37.15
CA ALA A 30 6.59 -18.04 -37.91
C ALA A 30 5.86 -16.77 -37.46
N GLU A 31 5.84 -16.49 -36.15
CA GLU A 31 5.37 -15.19 -35.64
C GLU A 31 6.20 -14.02 -36.17
N SER A 32 7.52 -14.19 -36.30
CA SER A 32 8.40 -13.18 -36.88
C SER A 32 8.08 -12.93 -38.37
N ILE A 33 7.88 -13.99 -39.15
CA ILE A 33 7.48 -13.86 -40.56
C ILE A 33 6.07 -13.26 -40.67
N ALA A 34 5.12 -13.70 -39.85
CA ALA A 34 3.77 -13.15 -39.83
C ALA A 34 3.78 -11.65 -39.48
N ARG A 35 4.58 -11.23 -38.49
CA ARG A 35 4.78 -9.83 -38.11
C ARG A 35 5.47 -9.01 -39.20
N THR A 36 6.35 -9.64 -39.97
CA THR A 36 7.01 -8.98 -41.11
C THR A 36 6.05 -8.76 -42.28
N LEU A 37 5.09 -9.68 -42.46
CA LEU A 37 4.13 -9.64 -43.56
C LEU A 37 2.82 -8.90 -43.21
N SER A 38 2.48 -8.78 -41.93
CA SER A 38 1.25 -8.11 -41.45
C SER A 38 1.08 -6.65 -41.92
N PRO A 39 2.15 -5.86 -42.16
CA PRO A 39 1.98 -4.51 -42.72
C PRO A 39 1.48 -4.52 -44.18
N PHE A 40 1.54 -5.67 -44.87
CA PHE A 40 1.25 -5.79 -46.29
C PHE A 40 -0.04 -6.57 -46.59
N GLY A 41 -0.76 -7.01 -45.56
CA GLY A 41 -1.96 -7.82 -45.71
C GLY A 41 -2.37 -8.50 -44.41
N GLU A 42 -3.57 -9.05 -44.38
CA GLU A 42 -4.04 -9.84 -43.25
C GLU A 42 -3.35 -11.22 -43.29
N VAL A 43 -2.61 -11.57 -42.23
CA VAL A 43 -1.85 -12.83 -42.15
C VAL A 43 -2.55 -13.79 -41.20
N LYS A 44 -2.88 -15.00 -41.68
CA LYS A 44 -3.24 -16.14 -40.84
C LYS A 44 -2.12 -17.17 -40.84
N VAL A 45 -1.84 -17.73 -39.67
CA VAL A 45 -0.88 -18.83 -39.51
C VAL A 45 -1.67 -20.10 -39.22
N THR A 46 -1.36 -21.19 -39.92
CA THR A 46 -1.97 -22.49 -39.70
C THR A 46 -0.94 -23.61 -39.78
N SER A 47 -1.21 -24.74 -39.13
CA SER A 47 -0.41 -25.95 -39.26
C SER A 47 -0.87 -26.76 -40.47
N MET A 48 0.02 -27.58 -41.03
CA MET A 48 -0.37 -28.52 -42.09
C MET A 48 -1.47 -29.50 -41.62
N SER A 49 -1.56 -29.78 -40.31
CA SER A 49 -2.63 -30.62 -39.74
C SER A 49 -3.97 -29.91 -39.59
N ASP A 50 -3.96 -28.58 -39.45
CA ASP A 50 -5.18 -27.76 -39.26
C ASP A 50 -5.56 -26.99 -40.55
N PHE A 51 -4.97 -27.39 -41.67
CA PHE A 51 -5.18 -26.75 -42.97
C PHE A 51 -6.42 -27.31 -43.66
N ASP A 52 -7.35 -26.43 -44.06
CA ASP A 52 -8.56 -26.79 -44.80
C ASP A 52 -8.74 -25.98 -46.10
N THR A 53 -9.68 -26.41 -46.95
CA THR A 53 -9.98 -25.74 -48.22
C THR A 53 -10.64 -24.37 -48.07
N GLY A 54 -11.28 -24.08 -46.93
CA GLY A 54 -11.88 -22.77 -46.66
C GLY A 54 -10.80 -21.71 -46.41
N LEU A 55 -9.71 -22.07 -45.73
CA LEU A 55 -8.54 -21.22 -45.54
C LEU A 55 -7.85 -20.88 -46.87
N LEU A 56 -7.82 -21.83 -47.80
CA LEU A 56 -7.32 -21.62 -49.16
C LEU A 56 -8.18 -20.63 -49.95
N ASP A 57 -9.50 -20.72 -49.84
CA ASP A 57 -10.41 -19.80 -50.52
C ASP A 57 -10.29 -18.37 -49.97
N TRP A 58 -10.01 -18.25 -48.67
CA TRP A 58 -9.77 -16.97 -48.00
C TRP A 58 -8.48 -16.28 -48.44
N CYS A 59 -7.40 -17.02 -48.73
CA CYS A 59 -6.09 -16.41 -49.01
C CYS A 59 -5.89 -16.05 -50.48
N ASP A 60 -5.12 -15.00 -50.76
CA ASP A 60 -4.59 -14.66 -52.09
C ASP A 60 -3.17 -15.19 -52.29
N ILE A 61 -2.41 -15.27 -51.19
CA ILE A 61 -1.03 -15.76 -51.15
C ILE A 61 -0.91 -16.88 -50.11
N LEU A 62 -0.45 -18.05 -50.55
CA LEU A 62 -0.11 -19.19 -49.70
C LEU A 62 1.41 -19.27 -49.54
N VAL A 63 1.90 -19.16 -48.31
CA VAL A 63 3.32 -19.27 -47.95
C VAL A 63 3.54 -20.57 -47.18
N ILE A 64 4.47 -21.41 -47.61
CA ILE A 64 4.76 -22.70 -46.98
C ILE A 64 6.18 -22.72 -46.42
N GLY A 65 6.33 -22.97 -45.12
CA GLY A 65 7.55 -22.64 -44.37
C GLY A 65 8.29 -23.78 -43.65
N ALA A 66 9.63 -23.63 -43.68
CA ALA A 66 10.63 -24.02 -42.67
C ALA A 66 10.85 -25.51 -42.37
N GLY A 67 10.67 -26.37 -43.36
CA GLY A 67 11.10 -27.78 -43.26
C GLY A 67 10.67 -28.65 -44.43
N SER A 68 10.21 -28.05 -45.52
CA SER A 68 9.79 -28.80 -46.68
C SER A 68 11.02 -29.40 -47.38
N HIS A 69 11.22 -30.70 -47.20
CA HIS A 69 12.39 -31.49 -47.63
C HIS A 69 12.14 -32.26 -48.94
N ILE A 70 12.51 -31.72 -50.11
CA ILE A 70 12.38 -32.50 -51.37
C ILE A 70 13.51 -33.53 -51.40
N THR A 71 13.28 -34.65 -50.73
CA THR A 71 14.23 -35.76 -50.56
C THR A 71 13.75 -36.99 -51.31
N PRO A 72 14.62 -37.90 -51.76
CA PRO A 72 14.20 -39.14 -52.41
C PRO A 72 13.23 -40.00 -51.57
N ARG A 73 13.16 -39.75 -50.25
CA ARG A 73 12.21 -40.40 -49.33
C ARG A 73 10.82 -39.73 -49.28
N GLY A 74 10.60 -38.67 -50.05
CA GLY A 74 9.31 -38.01 -50.28
C GLY A 74 9.07 -36.80 -49.38
N LEU A 75 8.41 -35.78 -49.93
CA LEU A 75 8.03 -34.53 -49.24
C LEU A 75 6.50 -34.43 -49.12
N GLY A 76 6.00 -34.13 -47.92
CA GLY A 76 4.59 -33.80 -47.68
C GLY A 76 4.20 -32.43 -48.26
N GLY A 77 3.08 -32.36 -48.98
CA GLY A 77 2.54 -31.09 -49.52
C GLY A 77 1.90 -31.19 -50.91
N TYR A 78 1.42 -32.39 -51.29
CA TYR A 78 1.10 -32.71 -52.69
C TYR A 78 -0.22 -32.09 -53.22
N ASP A 79 -1.24 -31.91 -52.39
CA ASP A 79 -2.57 -31.53 -52.89
C ASP A 79 -2.89 -30.05 -52.72
N HIS A 80 -2.50 -29.45 -51.59
CA HIS A 80 -2.87 -28.06 -51.28
C HIS A 80 -2.19 -27.04 -52.19
N THR A 81 -0.93 -27.27 -52.57
CA THR A 81 -0.18 -26.40 -53.49
C THR A 81 -0.72 -26.46 -54.92
N LYS A 82 -1.07 -27.65 -55.37
CA LYS A 82 -1.72 -27.87 -56.66
C LYS A 82 -3.08 -27.18 -56.70
N TYR A 83 -3.88 -27.38 -55.66
CA TYR A 83 -5.20 -26.78 -55.53
C TYR A 83 -5.17 -25.24 -55.47
N ALA A 84 -4.20 -24.68 -54.73
CA ALA A 84 -3.98 -23.23 -54.69
C ALA A 84 -3.67 -22.66 -56.08
N LYS A 85 -2.81 -23.32 -56.86
CA LYS A 85 -2.45 -22.90 -58.22
C LYS A 85 -3.61 -23.02 -59.20
N GLU A 86 -4.42 -24.08 -59.11
CA GLU A 86 -5.62 -24.24 -59.94
C GLU A 86 -6.67 -23.14 -59.69
N ARG A 87 -6.69 -22.54 -58.50
CA ARG A 87 -7.54 -21.39 -58.15
C ARG A 87 -6.89 -20.02 -58.36
N GLY A 88 -5.75 -19.98 -59.04
CA GLY A 88 -5.06 -18.73 -59.37
C GLY A 88 -4.41 -18.02 -58.19
N LYS A 89 -4.20 -18.71 -57.06
CA LYS A 89 -3.53 -18.14 -55.88
C LYS A 89 -2.01 -18.13 -56.07
N THR A 90 -1.32 -17.18 -55.44
CA THR A 90 0.15 -17.10 -55.49
C THR A 90 0.75 -18.04 -54.44
N VAL A 91 1.68 -18.91 -54.83
CA VAL A 91 2.30 -19.88 -53.92
C VAL A 91 3.78 -19.57 -53.71
N VAL A 92 4.22 -19.48 -52.46
CA VAL A 92 5.61 -19.19 -52.07
C VAL A 92 6.15 -20.32 -51.21
N PHE A 93 7.29 -20.89 -51.62
CA PHE A 93 8.05 -21.83 -50.79
C PHE A 93 9.17 -21.11 -50.06
N TYR A 94 9.20 -21.24 -48.74
CA TYR A 94 10.18 -20.58 -47.89
C TYR A 94 11.05 -21.59 -47.12
N SER A 95 12.37 -21.40 -47.20
CA SER A 95 13.38 -22.17 -46.46
C SER A 95 13.31 -23.68 -46.78
N LEU A 96 13.34 -23.97 -48.08
CA LEU A 96 13.25 -25.31 -48.66
C LEU A 96 14.62 -26.02 -48.65
N THR A 97 14.63 -27.33 -48.36
CA THR A 97 15.82 -28.18 -48.55
C THR A 97 15.54 -29.13 -49.71
N VAL A 98 16.47 -29.23 -50.66
CA VAL A 98 16.28 -30.01 -51.89
C VAL A 98 17.48 -30.94 -52.07
N GLU A 99 17.24 -32.25 -52.06
CA GLU A 99 18.25 -33.27 -52.35
C GLU A 99 18.19 -33.71 -53.81
N GLU A 100 19.35 -34.00 -54.38
CA GLU A 100 19.47 -34.46 -55.77
C GLU A 100 19.01 -35.92 -55.88
N GLY A 101 18.12 -36.22 -56.83
CA GLY A 101 17.61 -37.57 -57.09
C GLY A 101 16.11 -37.80 -56.85
N HIS A 102 15.31 -36.76 -56.55
CA HIS A 102 13.86 -36.90 -56.42
C HIS A 102 13.17 -37.07 -57.80
N PRO A 103 12.36 -38.12 -58.03
CA PRO A 103 11.83 -38.46 -59.36
C PRO A 103 10.80 -37.48 -59.91
N ARG A 104 10.12 -36.70 -59.05
CA ARG A 104 9.13 -35.67 -59.45
C ARG A 104 9.56 -34.24 -59.11
N LEU A 105 10.87 -33.99 -59.02
CA LEU A 105 11.40 -32.71 -58.56
C LEU A 105 10.88 -31.51 -59.37
N GLU A 106 10.86 -31.59 -60.70
CA GLU A 106 10.37 -30.52 -61.57
C GLU A 106 8.87 -30.21 -61.37
N GLU A 107 8.05 -31.26 -61.22
CA GLU A 107 6.62 -31.12 -60.96
C GLU A 107 6.36 -30.39 -59.64
N HIS A 108 7.18 -30.64 -58.61
CA HIS A 108 7.06 -29.99 -57.31
C HIS A 108 7.48 -28.53 -57.34
N LEU A 109 8.61 -28.23 -57.97
CA LEU A 109 9.12 -26.86 -58.06
C LEU A 109 8.22 -25.98 -58.92
N GLY A 110 7.61 -26.52 -59.98
CA GLY A 110 6.70 -25.80 -60.88
C GLY A 110 5.39 -25.32 -60.24
N ARG A 111 5.10 -25.72 -58.99
CA ARG A 111 3.90 -25.31 -58.26
C ARG A 111 4.09 -24.06 -57.42
N ALA A 112 5.30 -23.51 -57.37
CA ALA A 112 5.61 -22.27 -56.67
C ALA A 112 5.86 -21.12 -57.64
N ASP A 113 5.41 -19.93 -57.27
CA ASP A 113 5.73 -18.67 -57.95
C ASP A 113 7.05 -18.06 -57.46
N LEU A 114 7.47 -18.41 -56.24
CA LEU A 114 8.75 -18.03 -55.66
C LEU A 114 9.30 -19.14 -54.76
N ILE A 115 10.59 -19.43 -54.90
CA ILE A 115 11.28 -20.51 -54.19
C ILE A 115 12.46 -19.92 -53.41
N THR A 116 12.48 -20.13 -52.09
CA THR A 116 13.66 -19.84 -51.26
C THR A 116 14.23 -21.11 -50.63
N VAL A 117 15.56 -21.22 -50.59
CA VAL A 117 16.28 -22.47 -50.24
C VAL A 117 17.27 -22.26 -49.11
N ARG A 118 17.36 -23.21 -48.17
CA ARG A 118 18.16 -23.06 -46.95
C ARG A 118 19.66 -22.90 -47.18
N ASP A 119 20.18 -23.56 -48.21
CA ASP A 119 21.62 -23.69 -48.43
C ASP A 119 21.97 -23.69 -49.93
N SER A 120 23.26 -23.50 -50.22
CA SER A 120 23.75 -23.38 -51.59
C SER A 120 23.70 -24.69 -52.37
N ALA A 121 23.63 -25.85 -51.71
CA ALA A 121 23.48 -27.13 -52.38
C ALA A 121 22.06 -27.28 -52.93
N SER A 122 21.06 -27.01 -52.09
CA SER A 122 19.64 -26.93 -52.47
C SER A 122 19.42 -25.93 -53.61
N LYS A 123 20.08 -24.76 -53.56
CA LYS A 123 20.02 -23.76 -54.64
C LYS A 123 20.51 -24.32 -55.98
N ARG A 124 21.68 -24.97 -55.99
CA ARG A 124 22.24 -25.57 -57.20
C ARG A 124 21.32 -26.64 -57.79
N VAL A 125 20.70 -27.46 -56.95
CA VAL A 125 19.77 -28.50 -57.41
C VAL A 125 18.53 -27.88 -58.06
N VAL A 126 17.96 -26.82 -57.48
CA VAL A 126 16.80 -26.11 -58.04
C VAL A 126 17.15 -25.40 -59.35
N GLU A 127 18.29 -24.70 -59.40
CA GLU A 127 18.74 -23.98 -60.60
C GLU A 127 19.12 -24.92 -61.75
N LYS A 128 19.66 -26.11 -61.44
CA LYS A 128 19.94 -27.16 -62.43
C LYS A 128 18.68 -27.65 -63.16
N HIS A 129 17.51 -27.58 -62.53
CA HIS A 129 16.22 -27.98 -63.12
C HIS A 129 15.45 -26.79 -63.72
N GLY A 130 16.11 -25.66 -63.96
CA GLY A 130 15.54 -24.52 -64.69
C GLY A 130 14.67 -23.58 -63.87
N PHE A 131 14.57 -23.76 -62.55
CA PHE A 131 13.83 -22.86 -61.66
C PHE A 131 14.76 -21.88 -60.94
N ARG A 132 14.29 -20.65 -60.72
CA ARG A 132 15.07 -19.62 -60.03
C ARG A 132 14.83 -19.70 -58.52
N ALA A 133 15.91 -19.88 -57.75
CA ALA A 133 15.86 -19.94 -56.30
C ALA A 133 16.64 -18.80 -55.64
N VAL A 134 16.09 -18.28 -54.54
CA VAL A 134 16.78 -17.30 -53.68
C VAL A 134 17.32 -18.04 -52.45
N LEU A 135 18.58 -17.83 -52.09
CA LEU A 135 19.08 -18.40 -50.84
C LEU A 135 18.30 -17.77 -49.68
N ALA A 136 17.73 -18.60 -48.81
CA ALA A 136 17.27 -18.15 -47.51
C ALA A 136 18.44 -17.56 -46.71
N SER A 137 19.68 -17.85 -47.11
CA SER A 137 20.92 -17.24 -46.65
C SER A 137 21.40 -16.00 -47.48
N ASP A 138 20.61 -15.47 -48.42
CA ASP A 138 20.95 -14.24 -49.19
C ASP A 138 20.86 -13.04 -48.25
N PRO A 139 21.78 -12.02 -48.25
CA PRO A 139 21.98 -10.88 -47.31
C PRO A 139 20.79 -10.08 -46.74
N LEU A 140 19.61 -10.66 -46.72
CA LEU A 140 18.94 -10.95 -45.45
C LEU A 140 19.64 -12.03 -44.54
N PHE A 141 20.66 -12.85 -44.95
CA PHE A 141 21.16 -14.04 -44.18
C PHE A 141 22.54 -14.73 -44.59
N GLN A 142 23.66 -14.07 -45.00
CA GLN A 142 24.89 -14.75 -45.53
C GLN A 142 26.11 -14.90 -44.56
N LYS A 143 26.98 -15.93 -44.72
CA LYS A 143 28.23 -16.23 -43.92
C LYS A 143 29.54 -16.16 -44.75
N ARG A 144 30.59 -15.48 -44.24
CA ARG A 144 32.00 -15.45 -44.71
C ARG A 144 32.84 -16.63 -44.13
N ARG A 145 34.01 -16.96 -44.72
CA ARG A 145 35.06 -17.76 -44.04
C ARG A 145 35.41 -17.04 -42.74
N ARG A 146 35.25 -17.71 -41.60
CA ARG A 146 35.35 -17.06 -40.31
C ARG A 146 36.82 -16.73 -40.00
N LYS A 147 37.10 -15.46 -39.76
CA LYS A 147 38.41 -14.97 -39.33
C LYS A 147 38.54 -15.13 -37.82
N ILE A 148 39.60 -15.76 -37.35
CA ILE A 148 39.81 -15.99 -35.91
C ILE A 148 40.99 -15.15 -35.44
N GLY A 149 40.79 -14.29 -34.44
CA GLY A 149 41.85 -13.56 -33.79
C GLY A 149 42.50 -14.39 -32.69
N ILE A 150 43.82 -14.36 -32.53
CA ILE A 150 44.53 -15.02 -31.41
C ILE A 150 45.41 -14.03 -30.63
N SER A 151 45.42 -14.15 -29.30
CA SER A 151 46.23 -13.33 -28.39
C SER A 151 46.67 -14.11 -27.14
N PHE A 152 47.96 -14.07 -26.80
CA PHE A 152 48.59 -14.81 -25.69
C PHE A 152 49.32 -13.86 -24.73
N ARG A 153 49.37 -14.24 -23.45
CA ARG A 153 50.13 -13.55 -22.40
C ARG A 153 51.16 -14.49 -21.77
N ARG A 154 52.29 -13.95 -21.31
CA ARG A 154 53.41 -14.70 -20.72
C ARG A 154 53.07 -15.11 -19.30
N TRP A 155 53.63 -16.23 -18.85
CA TRP A 155 53.33 -16.81 -17.56
C TRP A 155 54.54 -16.78 -16.61
N VAL A 156 54.26 -16.76 -15.31
CA VAL A 156 55.23 -17.00 -14.24
C VAL A 156 55.30 -18.51 -13.99
N ASN A 157 56.41 -19.15 -14.41
CA ASN A 157 56.71 -20.59 -14.35
C ASN A 157 56.06 -21.45 -15.45
N GLU A 158 56.45 -21.21 -16.71
CA GLU A 158 55.99 -21.96 -17.88
C GLU A 158 56.52 -23.42 -17.91
N PRO A 159 55.67 -24.42 -18.18
CA PRO A 159 56.07 -25.80 -18.37
C PRO A 159 56.84 -25.95 -19.68
N GLU A 160 57.90 -26.76 -19.65
CA GLU A 160 58.75 -27.00 -20.82
C GLU A 160 57.94 -27.49 -22.03
N GLY A 161 58.16 -26.84 -23.18
CA GLY A 161 57.57 -27.22 -24.47
C GLY A 161 56.14 -26.74 -24.73
N ILE A 162 55.59 -25.86 -23.89
CA ILE A 162 54.23 -25.33 -24.08
C ILE A 162 54.08 -24.51 -25.38
N GLU A 163 55.12 -23.79 -25.77
CA GLU A 163 55.14 -22.98 -26.98
C GLU A 163 55.02 -23.85 -28.25
N GLU A 164 55.72 -25.00 -28.31
CA GLU A 164 55.62 -25.93 -29.46
C GLU A 164 54.24 -26.56 -29.58
N ARG A 165 53.60 -26.92 -28.45
CA ARG A 165 52.28 -27.56 -28.46
C ARG A 165 51.20 -26.59 -28.90
N LEU A 166 51.23 -25.37 -28.39
CA LEU A 166 50.29 -24.32 -28.80
C LEU A 166 50.46 -24.00 -30.29
N ALA A 167 51.69 -23.89 -30.78
CA ALA A 167 51.96 -23.67 -32.19
C ALA A 167 51.38 -24.79 -33.08
N SER A 168 51.55 -26.06 -32.68
CA SER A 168 51.03 -27.21 -33.45
C SER A 168 49.51 -27.22 -33.55
N VAL A 169 48.79 -26.92 -32.47
CA VAL A 169 47.32 -26.90 -32.46
C VAL A 169 46.77 -25.77 -33.33
N LEU A 170 47.45 -24.61 -33.30
CA LEU A 170 47.04 -23.46 -34.11
C LEU A 170 47.34 -23.67 -35.60
N ASP A 171 48.37 -24.43 -35.95
CA ASP A 171 48.65 -24.84 -37.32
C ASP A 171 47.55 -25.71 -37.93
N ASP A 172 46.97 -26.61 -37.14
CA ASP A 172 45.84 -27.44 -37.58
C ASP A 172 44.58 -26.58 -37.84
N LEU A 173 44.36 -25.56 -37.01
CA LEU A 173 43.25 -24.61 -37.17
C LEU A 173 43.44 -23.68 -38.37
N ALA A 174 44.68 -23.32 -38.71
CA ALA A 174 44.98 -22.46 -39.86
C ALA A 174 44.62 -23.10 -41.22
N GLY A 175 44.38 -24.42 -41.27
CA GLY A 175 43.91 -25.10 -42.47
C GLY A 175 42.43 -24.87 -42.80
N GLU A 176 41.61 -24.52 -41.80
CA GLU A 176 40.16 -24.35 -41.94
C GLU A 176 39.67 -22.92 -41.70
N TYR A 177 40.45 -22.10 -40.98
CA TYR A 177 40.12 -20.72 -40.60
C TYR A 177 41.22 -19.75 -41.02
N GLU A 178 40.86 -18.50 -41.30
CA GLU A 178 41.84 -17.43 -41.53
C GLU A 178 42.24 -16.85 -40.17
N ILE A 179 43.45 -17.16 -39.70
CA ILE A 179 43.91 -16.75 -38.38
C ILE A 179 44.61 -15.38 -38.45
N LEU A 180 44.10 -14.44 -37.67
CA LEU A 180 44.70 -13.14 -37.44
C LEU A 180 45.42 -13.15 -36.09
N SER A 181 46.69 -12.77 -36.07
CA SER A 181 47.40 -12.53 -34.82
C SER A 181 47.07 -11.12 -34.35
N VAL A 182 46.51 -11.03 -33.15
CA VAL A 182 46.04 -9.77 -32.59
C VAL A 182 46.82 -9.50 -31.30
N PRO A 183 48.04 -8.94 -31.38
CA PRO A 183 48.72 -8.45 -30.19
C PRO A 183 47.86 -7.34 -29.57
N TYR A 184 47.70 -7.34 -28.25
CA TYR A 184 46.85 -6.39 -27.52
C TYR A 184 47.43 -4.97 -27.62
N THR A 185 47.11 -4.25 -28.69
CA THR A 185 47.54 -2.87 -28.89
C THR A 185 46.33 -1.94 -28.71
N GLY A 186 46.21 -1.27 -27.57
CA GLY A 186 45.24 -0.17 -27.42
C GLY A 186 44.92 0.33 -26.01
N THR A 187 45.08 -0.47 -24.96
CA THR A 187 44.78 -0.03 -23.57
C THR A 187 45.77 -0.62 -22.57
N GLU A 188 46.30 0.22 -21.66
CA GLU A 188 47.44 0.10 -20.70
C GLU A 188 47.63 -1.20 -19.85
N THR A 189 47.38 -2.42 -20.35
CA THR A 189 47.33 -3.62 -19.49
C THR A 189 48.13 -4.85 -19.94
N ASP A 190 49.09 -4.68 -20.86
CA ASP A 190 50.03 -5.72 -21.29
C ASP A 190 51.48 -5.36 -20.94
N THR A 191 52.25 -6.34 -20.44
CA THR A 191 53.68 -6.14 -20.14
C THR A 191 54.54 -6.50 -21.35
N GLU A 192 55.74 -5.92 -21.48
CA GLU A 192 56.72 -6.26 -22.55
C GLU A 192 57.03 -7.78 -22.60
N SER A 193 56.83 -8.45 -21.47
CA SER A 193 57.00 -9.89 -21.33
C SER A 193 55.91 -10.69 -22.04
N ASP A 194 54.66 -10.20 -22.08
CA ASP A 194 53.49 -10.86 -22.70
C ASP A 194 53.60 -10.88 -24.22
N LEU A 195 54.01 -9.75 -24.79
CA LEU A 195 54.29 -9.60 -26.22
C LEU A 195 55.37 -10.58 -26.69
N SER A 196 56.45 -10.72 -25.91
CA SER A 196 57.53 -11.64 -26.24
C SER A 196 57.10 -13.11 -26.28
N PHE A 197 56.20 -13.54 -25.39
CA PHE A 197 55.69 -14.91 -25.39
C PHE A 197 54.71 -15.18 -26.55
N HIS A 198 53.81 -14.23 -26.82
CA HIS A 198 52.89 -14.27 -27.96
C HIS A 198 53.67 -14.43 -29.28
N GLU A 199 54.75 -13.68 -29.44
CA GLU A 199 55.63 -13.76 -30.61
C GLU A 199 56.39 -15.08 -30.70
N LYS A 200 56.79 -15.70 -29.58
CA LYS A 200 57.47 -17.01 -29.60
C LYS A 200 56.54 -18.14 -30.03
N VAL A 201 55.30 -18.17 -29.56
CA VAL A 201 54.29 -19.17 -29.97
C VAL A 201 53.99 -19.02 -31.46
N ILE A 202 53.72 -17.80 -31.92
CA ILE A 202 53.53 -17.52 -33.36
C ILE A 202 54.78 -17.87 -34.16
N GLY A 203 55.96 -17.56 -33.62
CA GLY A 203 57.27 -17.88 -34.19
C GLY A 203 57.49 -19.36 -34.43
N LYS A 204 56.82 -20.23 -33.66
CA LYS A 204 56.88 -21.70 -33.81
C LYS A 204 55.79 -22.32 -34.70
N MET A 205 54.77 -21.55 -35.10
CA MET A 205 53.75 -22.02 -36.07
C MET A 205 54.33 -22.15 -37.50
N ARG A 206 53.87 -23.15 -38.26
CA ARG A 206 54.17 -23.34 -39.69
C ARG A 206 53.40 -22.38 -40.58
N HIS A 207 52.09 -22.20 -40.35
CA HIS A 207 51.23 -21.26 -41.06
C HIS A 207 51.17 -19.96 -40.28
N LYS A 208 51.95 -18.97 -40.70
CA LYS A 208 52.03 -17.68 -39.98
C LYS A 208 50.70 -16.93 -40.06
N PRO A 209 50.07 -16.61 -38.92
CA PRO A 209 48.86 -15.80 -38.88
C PRO A 209 49.17 -14.36 -39.30
N VAL A 210 48.20 -13.70 -39.94
CA VAL A 210 48.36 -12.31 -40.39
C VAL A 210 48.28 -11.39 -39.17
N GLN A 211 49.32 -10.60 -38.90
CA GLN A 211 49.27 -9.63 -37.81
C GLN A 211 48.42 -8.43 -38.20
N VAL A 212 47.45 -8.07 -37.35
CA VAL A 212 46.53 -6.96 -37.57
C VAL A 212 46.39 -6.18 -36.25
N PRO A 213 46.40 -4.82 -36.26
CA PRO A 213 46.18 -4.01 -35.07
C PRO A 213 44.86 -4.36 -34.38
N TYR A 214 44.82 -4.36 -33.04
CA TYR A 214 43.68 -4.84 -32.25
C TYR A 214 42.32 -4.27 -32.68
N ASP A 215 42.25 -2.94 -32.86
CA ASP A 215 41.01 -2.25 -33.24
C ASP A 215 40.55 -2.55 -34.67
N GLU A 216 41.49 -2.95 -35.54
CA GLU A 216 41.22 -3.30 -36.93
C GLU A 216 40.94 -4.80 -37.07
N ALA A 217 41.53 -5.63 -36.20
CA ALA A 217 41.27 -7.05 -36.11
C ALA A 217 39.88 -7.33 -35.55
N LEU A 218 39.44 -6.63 -34.49
CA LEU A 218 38.09 -6.79 -33.92
C LEU A 218 36.98 -6.53 -34.93
N LYS A 219 37.21 -5.67 -35.91
CA LYS A 219 36.25 -5.37 -36.98
C LYS A 219 36.19 -6.45 -38.05
N GLN A 220 37.15 -7.38 -38.04
CA GLN A 220 37.34 -8.37 -39.10
C GLN A 220 37.20 -9.80 -38.60
N ILE A 221 37.49 -10.07 -37.33
CA ILE A 221 37.40 -11.40 -36.73
C ILE A 221 35.95 -11.75 -36.38
N ASP A 222 35.56 -12.96 -36.73
CA ASP A 222 34.30 -13.57 -36.35
C ASP A 222 34.38 -14.18 -34.94
N LEU A 223 35.60 -14.43 -34.43
CA LEU A 223 35.86 -15.01 -33.11
C LEU A 223 37.26 -14.60 -32.61
N LEU A 224 37.39 -14.14 -31.36
CA LEU A 224 38.68 -13.85 -30.72
C LEU A 224 38.99 -14.91 -29.65
N ILE A 225 40.09 -15.63 -29.82
CA ILE A 225 40.61 -16.58 -28.83
C ILE A 225 41.68 -15.84 -28.01
N GLY A 226 41.26 -15.24 -26.89
CA GLY A 226 42.14 -14.66 -25.88
C GLY A 226 42.18 -15.56 -24.64
N MET A 227 43.30 -16.23 -24.38
CA MET A 227 43.40 -17.16 -23.25
C MET A 227 43.71 -16.40 -21.95
N ARG A 228 42.69 -16.07 -21.13
CA ARG A 228 42.90 -15.82 -19.69
C ARG A 228 42.77 -17.14 -18.93
N LEU A 229 43.85 -17.93 -18.94
CA LEU A 229 43.91 -19.27 -18.37
C LEU A 229 44.01 -19.33 -16.82
N HIS A 230 43.78 -18.22 -16.12
CA HIS A 230 43.94 -18.15 -14.66
C HIS A 230 42.88 -18.97 -13.89
N ALA A 231 41.65 -19.03 -14.43
CA ALA A 231 40.55 -19.82 -13.83
C ALA A 231 40.71 -21.33 -14.00
N LEU A 232 41.44 -21.77 -15.03
CA LEU A 232 41.62 -23.19 -15.36
C LEU A 232 42.66 -23.85 -14.44
N ILE A 233 43.73 -23.13 -14.08
CA ILE A 233 44.85 -23.68 -13.30
C ILE A 233 44.55 -23.73 -11.79
N SER A 234 43.80 -22.80 -11.21
CA SER A 234 43.38 -22.89 -9.80
C SER A 234 42.59 -24.16 -9.48
N ALA A 235 41.91 -24.72 -10.48
CA ALA A 235 41.17 -25.96 -10.36
C ALA A 235 42.02 -27.20 -10.61
N VAL A 236 42.96 -27.14 -11.57
CA VAL A 236 43.93 -28.23 -11.84
C VAL A 236 44.91 -28.41 -10.68
N ASN A 237 45.46 -27.33 -10.11
CA ASN A 237 46.37 -27.39 -8.96
C ASN A 237 45.69 -27.86 -7.65
N ALA A 238 44.35 -27.81 -7.57
CA ALA A 238 43.57 -28.19 -6.39
C ALA A 238 42.80 -29.52 -6.57
N ASN A 239 43.00 -30.24 -7.69
CA ASN A 239 42.27 -31.45 -8.05
C ASN A 239 40.73 -31.27 -8.06
N ARG A 240 40.24 -30.08 -8.49
CA ARG A 240 38.80 -29.72 -8.55
C ARG A 240 38.32 -29.60 -10.01
N LYS A 241 37.04 -29.93 -10.23
CA LYS A 241 36.35 -29.90 -11.53
C LYS A 241 36.05 -28.45 -11.99
N VAL A 242 36.05 -28.19 -13.31
CA VAL A 242 35.93 -26.85 -13.92
C VAL A 242 34.71 -26.77 -14.84
N LEU A 243 33.88 -25.74 -14.64
CA LEU A 243 32.80 -25.38 -15.55
C LEU A 243 33.39 -24.75 -16.83
N ALA A 244 33.33 -25.44 -17.96
CA ALA A 244 33.68 -24.88 -19.28
C ALA A 244 32.42 -24.37 -19.98
N VAL A 245 32.47 -23.15 -20.53
CA VAL A 245 31.34 -22.53 -21.26
C VAL A 245 31.72 -22.36 -22.72
N ASP A 246 30.89 -22.98 -23.57
CA ASP A 246 30.71 -22.79 -25.01
C ASP A 246 31.95 -22.95 -25.92
N TYR A 247 32.09 -24.12 -26.53
CA TYR A 247 32.90 -24.26 -27.74
C TYR A 247 32.32 -25.27 -28.74
N ASP A 248 32.63 -25.04 -30.02
CA ASP A 248 32.34 -25.94 -31.14
C ASP A 248 32.89 -27.36 -30.87
N ALA A 249 32.24 -28.40 -31.42
CA ALA A 249 32.53 -29.81 -31.16
C ALA A 249 34.00 -30.21 -31.44
N LYS A 250 34.72 -29.42 -32.24
CA LYS A 250 36.16 -29.59 -32.51
C LYS A 250 37.08 -29.06 -31.40
N VAL A 251 36.72 -28.00 -30.67
CA VAL A 251 37.49 -27.53 -29.50
C VAL A 251 37.30 -28.49 -28.32
N GLY A 252 36.15 -29.16 -28.24
CA GLY A 252 35.95 -30.32 -27.37
C GLY A 252 36.98 -31.43 -27.59
N ARG A 253 37.47 -31.65 -28.83
CA ARG A 253 38.59 -32.57 -29.10
C ARG A 253 39.93 -32.04 -28.60
N ILE A 254 40.17 -30.74 -28.65
CA ILE A 254 41.40 -30.12 -28.10
C ILE A 254 41.47 -30.36 -26.58
N PHE A 255 40.35 -30.20 -25.85
CA PHE A 255 40.28 -30.48 -24.41
C PHE A 255 40.38 -31.99 -24.08
N HIS A 256 39.90 -32.84 -24.99
CA HIS A 256 40.05 -34.28 -24.92
C HIS A 256 41.51 -34.71 -25.08
N ASP A 257 42.22 -34.19 -26.08
CA ASP A 257 43.62 -34.54 -26.36
C ASP A 257 44.59 -33.98 -25.29
N LEU A 258 44.15 -32.95 -24.56
CA LEU A 258 44.81 -32.42 -23.35
C LEU A 258 44.43 -33.16 -22.05
N SER A 259 43.60 -34.23 -22.11
CA SER A 259 43.22 -35.11 -20.99
C SER A 259 42.37 -34.46 -19.86
N LEU A 260 41.39 -33.59 -20.16
CA LEU A 260 40.63 -32.80 -19.16
C LEU A 260 39.14 -33.20 -18.97
N HIS A 261 38.73 -34.40 -19.37
CA HIS A 261 37.32 -34.84 -19.52
C HIS A 261 36.46 -34.95 -18.23
N ASP A 262 37.01 -35.30 -17.07
CA ASP A 262 36.22 -35.54 -15.84
C ASP A 262 35.68 -34.28 -15.15
N ALA A 263 36.01 -33.09 -15.68
CA ALA A 263 35.86 -31.82 -15.00
C ALA A 263 34.62 -31.00 -15.42
N VAL A 264 33.81 -31.42 -16.41
CA VAL A 264 32.84 -30.55 -17.12
C VAL A 264 31.37 -30.88 -16.79
N VAL A 265 30.49 -29.87 -16.69
CA VAL A 265 29.01 -29.99 -16.55
C VAL A 265 28.33 -29.75 -17.91
N ALA A 266 27.31 -30.55 -18.25
CA ALA A 266 26.63 -30.51 -19.55
C ALA A 266 25.65 -29.32 -19.73
N TYR A 267 25.49 -28.87 -20.98
CA TYR A 267 24.71 -27.68 -21.39
C TYR A 267 23.23 -27.71 -20.98
N GLU A 268 22.60 -28.89 -20.99
CA GLU A 268 21.17 -29.10 -20.73
C GLU A 268 20.73 -28.67 -19.31
N GLU A 269 21.68 -28.59 -18.37
CA GLU A 269 21.42 -28.20 -16.99
C GLU A 269 21.54 -26.69 -16.76
N ILE A 270 22.23 -25.96 -17.64
CA ILE A 270 22.43 -24.50 -17.56
C ILE A 270 21.14 -23.73 -17.87
N GLY A 271 20.27 -24.29 -18.71
CA GLY A 271 18.95 -23.71 -19.03
C GLY A 271 18.02 -23.60 -17.81
N LYS A 272 18.27 -24.39 -16.76
CA LYS A 272 17.52 -24.39 -15.49
C LYS A 272 18.00 -23.30 -14.52
N ILE A 273 19.09 -22.59 -14.83
CA ILE A 273 19.64 -21.53 -13.98
C ILE A 273 18.88 -20.21 -14.26
N PRO A 274 18.33 -19.51 -13.24
CA PRO A 274 17.64 -18.24 -13.41
C PRO A 274 18.49 -17.22 -14.18
N ALA A 275 17.87 -16.43 -15.07
CA ALA A 275 18.57 -15.50 -15.96
C ALA A 275 19.50 -14.52 -15.21
N LEU A 276 19.03 -14.00 -14.07
CA LEU A 276 19.81 -13.11 -13.19
C LEU A 276 21.09 -13.76 -12.63
N VAL A 277 21.02 -15.06 -12.30
CA VAL A 277 22.19 -15.85 -11.84
C VAL A 277 23.18 -16.02 -12.99
N ARG A 278 22.70 -16.30 -14.21
CA ARG A 278 23.54 -16.38 -15.41
C ARG A 278 24.22 -15.04 -15.73
N GLU A 279 23.47 -13.94 -15.74
CA GLU A 279 24.02 -12.60 -15.99
C GLU A 279 25.13 -12.23 -14.98
N ARG A 280 24.98 -12.58 -13.69
CA ARG A 280 26.04 -12.33 -12.69
C ARG A 280 27.23 -13.26 -12.79
N ILE A 281 27.02 -14.53 -13.14
CA ILE A 281 28.14 -15.46 -13.36
C ILE A 281 28.95 -15.03 -14.60
N PHE A 282 28.29 -14.47 -15.63
CA PHE A 282 28.86 -14.22 -16.96
C PHE A 282 29.12 -12.74 -17.34
N GLY A 283 28.68 -11.76 -16.54
CA GLY A 283 28.79 -10.31 -16.79
C GLY A 283 30.21 -9.70 -16.66
N ALA A 284 30.39 -8.48 -17.19
CA ALA A 284 31.69 -7.92 -17.56
C ALA A 284 32.44 -7.05 -16.52
N ASP A 285 31.90 -6.77 -15.33
CA ASP A 285 32.53 -5.82 -14.39
C ASP A 285 33.19 -6.46 -13.15
N ARG A 286 34.44 -6.03 -12.87
CA ARG A 286 35.29 -6.29 -11.67
C ARG A 286 35.70 -7.75 -11.38
N LEU A 287 36.88 -8.13 -11.87
CA LEU A 287 37.47 -9.49 -11.86
C LEU A 287 37.60 -10.16 -10.47
N ALA A 288 38.09 -9.45 -9.44
CA ALA A 288 38.44 -10.06 -8.15
C ALA A 288 37.22 -10.34 -7.22
N GLN A 289 36.16 -9.55 -7.35
CA GLN A 289 34.91 -9.79 -6.61
C GLN A 289 34.07 -10.90 -7.29
N ARG A 290 34.12 -10.97 -8.63
CA ARG A 290 33.49 -12.03 -9.43
C ARG A 290 33.96 -13.43 -9.04
N GLU A 291 35.25 -13.62 -8.79
CA GLU A 291 35.79 -14.95 -8.42
C GLU A 291 35.20 -15.47 -7.10
N LYS A 292 35.04 -14.62 -6.09
CA LYS A 292 34.48 -15.01 -4.78
C LYS A 292 32.98 -15.29 -4.86
N VAL A 293 32.23 -14.45 -5.57
CA VAL A 293 30.79 -14.65 -5.77
C VAL A 293 30.52 -15.91 -6.59
N ASN A 294 31.28 -16.11 -7.68
CA ASN A 294 31.16 -17.30 -8.50
C ASN A 294 31.53 -18.57 -7.73
N ALA A 295 32.60 -18.55 -6.93
CA ALA A 295 32.97 -19.69 -6.10
C ALA A 295 31.86 -20.06 -5.10
N ALA A 296 31.23 -19.07 -4.47
CA ALA A 296 30.11 -19.28 -3.55
C ALA A 296 28.87 -19.86 -4.25
N LEU A 297 28.48 -19.30 -5.40
CA LEU A 297 27.35 -19.77 -6.21
C LEU A 297 27.57 -21.19 -6.76
N ILE A 298 28.77 -21.49 -7.25
CA ILE A 298 29.16 -22.83 -7.70
C ILE A 298 29.09 -23.83 -6.56
N GLY A 299 29.47 -23.43 -5.34
CA GLY A 299 29.32 -24.25 -4.14
C GLY A 299 27.88 -24.67 -3.89
N VAL A 300 26.93 -23.71 -3.96
CA VAL A 300 25.50 -23.98 -3.77
C VAL A 300 24.94 -24.89 -4.88
N LEU A 301 25.30 -24.63 -6.13
CA LEU A 301 24.91 -25.48 -7.27
C LEU A 301 25.45 -26.90 -7.12
N CYS A 302 26.69 -27.06 -6.68
CA CYS A 302 27.28 -28.37 -6.43
C CYS A 302 26.56 -29.11 -5.29
N ASP A 303 26.12 -28.42 -4.24
CA ASP A 303 25.37 -29.01 -3.14
C ASP A 303 23.98 -29.48 -3.58
N ASP A 304 23.32 -28.75 -4.47
CA ASP A 304 22.06 -29.13 -5.08
C ASP A 304 22.20 -30.30 -6.06
N LEU A 305 23.23 -30.29 -6.92
CA LEU A 305 23.52 -31.41 -7.84
C LEU A 305 23.93 -32.69 -7.09
N LYS A 306 24.51 -32.57 -5.89
CA LYS A 306 24.80 -33.69 -5.00
C LYS A 306 23.58 -34.18 -4.22
N GLY A 307 22.41 -33.57 -4.42
CA GLY A 307 21.18 -33.95 -3.74
C GLY A 307 21.21 -33.72 -2.22
N LYS A 308 22.00 -32.75 -1.73
CA LYS A 308 21.98 -32.42 -0.30
C LYS A 308 20.57 -31.96 0.11
N PRO A 309 20.05 -32.36 1.28
CA PRO A 309 18.77 -31.87 1.78
C PRO A 309 18.72 -30.34 1.74
N ARG A 310 17.60 -29.79 1.23
CA ARG A 310 17.36 -28.34 1.21
C ARG A 310 16.59 -27.96 2.47
N PRO A 311 17.02 -26.90 3.20
CA PRO A 311 16.23 -26.39 4.31
C PRO A 311 14.90 -25.84 3.78
N GLU A 312 13.85 -25.82 4.59
CA GLU A 312 12.59 -25.19 4.19
C GLU A 312 12.74 -23.65 4.12
N ILE A 313 13.45 -23.07 5.09
CA ILE A 313 13.64 -21.62 5.20
C ILE A 313 15.13 -21.24 5.19
N SER A 314 15.52 -20.31 4.32
CA SER A 314 16.80 -19.62 4.41
C SER A 314 16.61 -18.26 5.10
N VAL A 315 17.37 -17.98 6.15
CA VAL A 315 17.45 -16.66 6.75
C VAL A 315 18.62 -15.91 6.11
N VAL A 316 18.36 -14.74 5.51
CA VAL A 316 19.41 -13.93 4.87
C VAL A 316 19.71 -12.72 5.73
N MET A 317 21.00 -12.55 6.08
CA MET A 317 21.46 -11.51 6.99
C MET A 317 22.63 -10.70 6.42
N PRO A 318 22.41 -9.47 5.94
CA PRO A 318 23.49 -8.57 5.59
C PRO A 318 24.16 -8.00 6.86
N ALA A 319 25.49 -7.92 6.86
CA ALA A 319 26.29 -7.40 7.97
C ALA A 319 27.34 -6.39 7.48
N PHE A 320 27.40 -5.23 8.11
CA PHE A 320 28.46 -4.24 7.89
C PHE A 320 28.73 -3.43 9.17
N ASN A 321 29.87 -3.67 9.82
CA ASN A 321 30.27 -3.01 11.06
C ASN A 321 29.23 -3.11 12.18
N ARG A 322 28.85 -4.35 12.53
CA ARG A 322 27.80 -4.68 13.50
C ARG A 322 28.23 -5.66 14.60
N ALA A 323 29.53 -5.76 14.89
CA ALA A 323 30.05 -6.74 15.85
C ALA A 323 29.32 -6.77 17.20
N HIS A 324 28.90 -5.60 17.69
CA HIS A 324 28.24 -5.39 18.98
C HIS A 324 26.76 -5.82 19.03
N PHE A 325 26.10 -6.01 17.89
CA PHE A 325 24.71 -6.48 17.83
C PHE A 325 24.56 -7.85 17.16
N LEU A 326 25.52 -8.23 16.33
CA LEU A 326 25.47 -9.44 15.51
C LEU A 326 25.32 -10.72 16.32
N LYS A 327 25.94 -10.80 17.50
CA LYS A 327 25.83 -11.96 18.39
C LYS A 327 24.36 -12.20 18.80
N ASP A 328 23.66 -11.18 19.27
CA ASP A 328 22.24 -11.28 19.67
C ASP A 328 21.37 -11.67 18.47
N ALA A 329 21.66 -11.10 17.30
CA ALA A 329 20.93 -11.39 16.07
C ALA A 329 21.07 -12.87 15.67
N ILE A 330 22.30 -13.41 15.65
CA ILE A 330 22.55 -14.82 15.32
C ILE A 330 21.98 -15.76 16.40
N ASP A 331 22.17 -15.44 17.68
CA ASP A 331 21.63 -16.23 18.79
C ASP A 331 20.09 -16.32 18.72
N SER A 332 19.43 -15.26 18.25
CA SER A 332 17.97 -15.25 18.06
C SER A 332 17.49 -16.17 16.94
N ILE A 333 18.33 -16.42 15.92
CA ILE A 333 18.07 -17.40 14.87
C ILE A 333 18.32 -18.83 15.39
N LEU A 334 19.38 -19.03 16.17
CA LEU A 334 19.66 -20.32 16.82
C LEU A 334 18.55 -20.73 17.79
N ALA A 335 17.93 -19.76 18.46
CA ALA A 335 16.82 -19.94 19.38
C ALA A 335 15.46 -20.21 18.71
N GLN A 336 15.38 -20.22 17.37
CA GLN A 336 14.11 -20.51 16.67
C GLN A 336 13.59 -21.92 17.01
N THR A 337 12.29 -21.99 17.24
CA THR A 337 11.55 -23.23 17.54
C THR A 337 11.42 -24.13 16.33
N PHE A 338 11.24 -23.54 15.15
CA PHE A 338 11.37 -24.24 13.87
C PHE A 338 12.85 -24.63 13.63
N ARG A 339 13.11 -25.86 13.16
CA ARG A 339 14.47 -26.42 13.10
C ARG A 339 15.07 -26.55 11.70
N ASP A 340 14.24 -26.62 10.67
CA ASP A 340 14.69 -26.86 9.29
C ASP A 340 15.01 -25.55 8.54
N TRP A 341 16.03 -24.86 9.03
CA TRP A 341 16.48 -23.60 8.46
C TRP A 341 17.99 -23.57 8.24
N GLU A 342 18.43 -22.65 7.39
CA GLU A 342 19.83 -22.21 7.30
C GLU A 342 19.94 -20.71 7.49
N LEU A 343 21.11 -20.23 7.92
CA LEU A 343 21.43 -18.81 8.03
C LEU A 343 22.55 -18.48 7.05
N VAL A 344 22.30 -17.52 6.16
CA VAL A 344 23.25 -17.02 5.17
C VAL A 344 23.61 -15.57 5.53
N VAL A 345 24.80 -15.38 6.10
CA VAL A 345 25.30 -14.05 6.48
C VAL A 345 26.21 -13.51 5.39
N ILE A 346 25.95 -12.28 4.94
CA ILE A 346 26.78 -11.61 3.93
C ILE A 346 27.48 -10.42 4.58
N ASP A 347 28.78 -10.58 4.85
CA ASP A 347 29.65 -9.51 5.37
C ASP A 347 30.11 -8.61 4.22
N ASP A 348 29.58 -7.40 4.18
CA ASP A 348 29.82 -6.37 3.16
C ASP A 348 31.13 -5.59 3.41
N GLY A 349 32.19 -6.32 3.75
CA GLY A 349 33.51 -5.74 3.96
C GLY A 349 33.69 -5.02 5.29
N SER A 350 33.13 -5.56 6.38
CA SER A 350 33.31 -5.00 7.72
C SER A 350 34.78 -4.82 8.09
N THR A 351 35.04 -3.75 8.84
CA THR A 351 36.34 -3.34 9.36
C THR A 351 36.41 -3.37 10.90
N ASP A 352 35.29 -3.67 11.57
CA ASP A 352 35.22 -3.91 13.01
C ASP A 352 35.41 -5.40 13.35
N GLY A 353 35.07 -5.79 14.58
CA GLY A 353 35.13 -7.17 15.08
C GLY A 353 34.07 -8.14 14.51
N THR A 354 33.34 -7.78 13.44
CA THR A 354 32.22 -8.57 12.90
C THR A 354 32.68 -9.96 12.45
N ARG A 355 33.89 -10.04 11.89
CA ARG A 355 34.46 -11.29 11.41
C ARG A 355 34.72 -12.27 12.55
N GLU A 356 35.31 -11.79 13.62
CA GLU A 356 35.65 -12.57 14.81
C GLU A 356 34.39 -13.13 15.46
N VAL A 357 33.30 -12.35 15.47
CA VAL A 357 31.98 -12.83 15.93
C VAL A 357 31.44 -13.94 15.03
N LEU A 358 31.54 -13.81 13.70
CA LEU A 358 31.08 -14.85 12.77
C LEU A 358 31.90 -16.13 12.84
N GLU A 359 33.23 -16.02 12.94
CA GLU A 359 34.15 -17.17 13.04
C GLU A 359 33.98 -17.95 14.36
N ALA A 360 33.40 -17.34 15.40
CA ALA A 360 33.10 -18.01 16.67
C ALA A 360 31.90 -18.98 16.59
N TYR A 361 31.06 -18.91 15.56
CA TYR A 361 29.94 -19.83 15.37
C TYR A 361 30.35 -21.05 14.54
N HIS A 362 30.10 -22.25 15.08
CA HIS A 362 30.44 -23.53 14.43
C HIS A 362 29.21 -24.37 14.03
N ASP A 363 27.99 -23.80 14.11
CA ASP A 363 26.77 -24.51 13.69
C ASP A 363 26.79 -24.69 12.16
N PRO A 364 26.67 -25.93 11.64
CA PRO A 364 26.77 -26.21 10.20
C PRO A 364 25.64 -25.60 9.36
N ARG A 365 24.56 -25.12 9.98
CA ARG A 365 23.46 -24.41 9.31
C ARG A 365 23.79 -22.94 9.05
N ILE A 366 24.86 -22.41 9.65
CA ILE A 366 25.31 -21.03 9.45
C ILE A 366 26.41 -20.99 8.39
N ARG A 367 26.19 -20.22 7.34
CA ARG A 367 27.15 -19.96 6.27
C ARG A 367 27.36 -18.46 6.17
N PHE A 368 28.60 -18.00 6.21
CA PHE A 368 28.89 -16.60 5.99
C PHE A 368 29.89 -16.39 4.86
N TYR A 369 29.73 -15.30 4.13
CA TYR A 369 30.54 -14.93 2.99
C TYR A 369 30.98 -13.49 3.13
N ARG A 370 32.26 -13.22 2.88
CA ARG A 370 32.83 -11.87 2.95
C ARG A 370 33.17 -11.35 1.57
N PHE A 371 32.63 -10.18 1.26
CA PHE A 371 32.93 -9.44 0.03
C PHE A 371 33.58 -8.08 0.36
N GLY A 372 33.97 -7.32 -0.66
CA GLY A 372 34.30 -5.91 -0.45
C GLY A 372 33.03 -5.10 -0.12
N HIS A 373 33.18 -3.83 0.24
CA HIS A 373 32.03 -2.97 0.50
C HIS A 373 31.31 -2.59 -0.80
N ASN A 374 30.11 -3.12 -0.99
CA ASN A 374 29.29 -2.98 -2.21
C ASN A 374 27.84 -2.54 -1.91
N GLY A 375 27.46 -2.42 -0.64
CA GLY A 375 26.16 -1.95 -0.23
C GLY A 375 25.17 -3.07 0.14
N ILE A 376 24.06 -2.66 0.75
CA ILE A 376 23.06 -3.56 1.32
C ILE A 376 22.26 -4.30 0.25
N SER A 377 21.90 -3.63 -0.86
CA SER A 377 21.20 -4.23 -2.01
C SER A 377 22.01 -5.38 -2.60
N PHE A 378 23.32 -5.17 -2.77
CA PHE A 378 24.25 -6.23 -3.20
C PHE A 378 24.25 -7.39 -2.23
N SER A 379 24.42 -7.11 -0.93
CA SER A 379 24.50 -8.14 0.10
C SER A 379 23.23 -8.98 0.18
N ARG A 380 22.05 -8.36 0.11
CA ARG A 380 20.76 -9.06 0.10
C ARG A 380 20.56 -9.88 -1.19
N ASN A 381 20.91 -9.34 -2.35
CA ASN A 381 20.85 -10.08 -3.61
C ASN A 381 21.75 -11.32 -3.58
N ILE A 382 23.00 -11.18 -3.13
CA ILE A 382 23.92 -12.32 -3.02
C ILE A 382 23.39 -13.34 -2.00
N GLY A 383 22.90 -12.89 -0.84
CA GLY A 383 22.28 -13.77 0.15
C GLY A 383 21.09 -14.54 -0.41
N ASN A 384 20.23 -13.88 -1.19
CA ASN A 384 19.09 -14.50 -1.86
C ASN A 384 19.51 -15.55 -2.90
N LEU A 385 20.56 -15.26 -3.67
CA LEU A 385 21.10 -16.20 -4.65
C LEU A 385 21.74 -17.43 -3.98
N LEU A 386 22.44 -17.22 -2.85
CA LEU A 386 23.14 -18.27 -2.11
C LEU A 386 22.25 -19.09 -1.18
N SER A 387 21.05 -18.59 -0.86
CA SER A 387 20.03 -19.33 -0.12
C SER A 387 19.72 -20.65 -0.83
N ARG A 388 19.19 -21.66 -0.14
CA ARG A 388 18.74 -22.96 -0.68
C ARG A 388 17.29 -23.28 -0.36
N GLY A 389 16.72 -22.57 0.61
CA GLY A 389 15.34 -22.74 1.05
C GLY A 389 14.31 -22.26 0.05
N ALA A 390 13.11 -22.81 0.19
CA ALA A 390 11.94 -22.45 -0.61
C ALA A 390 11.39 -21.07 -0.20
N VAL A 391 11.52 -20.73 1.09
CA VAL A 391 11.20 -19.43 1.66
C VAL A 391 12.48 -18.75 2.11
N ILE A 392 12.58 -17.44 1.89
CA ILE A 392 13.66 -16.60 2.38
C ILE A 392 13.07 -15.63 3.42
N ALA A 393 13.59 -15.69 4.64
CA ALA A 393 13.26 -14.76 5.72
C ALA A 393 14.35 -13.69 5.82
N VAL A 394 13.95 -12.41 5.80
CA VAL A 394 14.87 -11.30 5.97
C VAL A 394 15.24 -11.15 7.45
N ALA A 395 16.52 -10.99 7.77
CA ALA A 395 16.98 -10.63 9.11
C ALA A 395 18.10 -9.59 9.02
N ASP A 396 17.93 -8.41 9.60
CA ASP A 396 19.03 -7.45 9.68
C ASP A 396 19.94 -7.78 10.89
N SER A 397 21.24 -7.46 10.78
CA SER A 397 22.28 -7.87 11.74
C SER A 397 22.25 -7.15 13.09
N ASP A 398 21.34 -6.19 13.27
CA ASP A 398 21.09 -5.44 14.51
C ASP A 398 19.75 -5.76 15.20
N ASP A 399 18.91 -6.59 14.57
CA ASP A 399 17.57 -6.95 15.04
C ASP A 399 17.49 -8.36 15.66
N ILE A 400 16.51 -8.56 16.55
CA ILE A 400 16.29 -9.84 17.24
C ILE A 400 15.03 -10.51 16.68
N ASN A 401 15.16 -11.76 16.27
CA ASN A 401 14.06 -12.59 15.75
C ASN A 401 13.37 -13.30 16.92
N LEU A 402 12.06 -13.14 17.09
CA LEU A 402 11.36 -13.80 18.19
C LEU A 402 11.30 -15.32 17.98
N PRO A 403 11.30 -16.15 19.05
CA PRO A 403 11.55 -17.60 18.94
C PRO A 403 10.62 -18.40 18.02
N HIS A 404 9.41 -17.90 17.75
CA HIS A 404 8.40 -18.57 16.91
C HIS A 404 8.31 -18.00 15.49
N ARG A 405 9.14 -17.01 15.14
CA ARG A 405 9.05 -16.29 13.86
C ARG A 405 9.01 -17.23 12.65
N LEU A 406 9.97 -18.16 12.57
CA LEU A 406 10.08 -19.06 11.41
C LEU A 406 8.91 -20.05 11.32
N GLU A 407 8.42 -20.54 12.46
CA GLU A 407 7.26 -21.45 12.53
C GLU A 407 5.98 -20.76 12.05
N VAL A 408 5.75 -19.52 12.52
CA VAL A 408 4.58 -18.71 12.12
C VAL A 408 4.65 -18.34 10.65
N ILE A 409 5.81 -17.91 10.13
CA ILE A 409 5.99 -17.60 8.71
C ILE A 409 5.64 -18.80 7.84
N ARG A 410 6.17 -20.00 8.16
CA ARG A 410 5.89 -21.24 7.43
C ARG A 410 4.39 -21.55 7.40
N SER A 411 3.76 -21.55 8.58
CA SER A 411 2.33 -21.82 8.75
C SER A 411 1.47 -20.82 7.97
N GLU A 412 1.75 -19.52 8.07
CA GLU A 412 0.93 -18.48 7.44
C GLU A 412 1.12 -18.44 5.92
N MET A 413 2.32 -18.70 5.41
CA MET A 413 2.57 -18.85 3.96
C MET A 413 1.87 -20.08 3.37
N GLU A 414 1.80 -21.18 4.13
CA GLU A 414 1.11 -22.40 3.73
C GLU A 414 -0.42 -22.18 3.70
N LYS A 415 -0.99 -21.58 4.75
CA LYS A 415 -2.44 -21.30 4.85
C LYS A 415 -2.92 -20.30 3.81
N SER A 416 -2.17 -19.22 3.59
CA SER A 416 -2.57 -18.14 2.68
C SER A 416 -2.24 -18.43 1.22
N GLY A 417 -1.30 -19.33 0.95
CA GLY A 417 -0.71 -19.51 -0.38
C GLY A 417 0.06 -18.28 -0.87
N ALA A 418 0.36 -17.32 0.00
CA ALA A 418 0.98 -16.06 -0.40
C ALA A 418 2.43 -16.26 -0.87
N ALA A 419 2.86 -15.38 -1.79
CA ALA A 419 4.24 -15.33 -2.24
C ALA A 419 5.13 -14.52 -1.28
N LEU A 420 4.57 -13.56 -0.56
CA LEU A 420 5.26 -12.72 0.42
C LEU A 420 4.40 -12.57 1.69
N VAL A 421 5.02 -12.65 2.86
CA VAL A 421 4.39 -12.35 4.15
C VAL A 421 5.16 -11.26 4.89
N TYR A 422 4.44 -10.50 5.71
CA TYR A 422 5.02 -9.48 6.58
C TYR A 422 4.26 -9.41 7.90
N SER A 423 4.96 -9.21 9.01
CA SER A 423 4.37 -9.23 10.35
C SER A 423 4.40 -7.88 11.03
N SER A 424 3.63 -7.75 12.13
CA SER A 424 3.88 -6.69 13.11
C SER A 424 5.28 -6.88 13.72
N LEU A 425 5.79 -5.86 14.42
CA LEU A 425 7.06 -5.95 15.14
C LEU A 425 7.03 -5.11 16.42
N HIS A 426 7.98 -5.32 17.32
CA HIS A 426 8.21 -4.43 18.45
C HIS A 426 9.42 -3.54 18.19
N LEU A 427 9.27 -2.23 18.36
CA LEU A 427 10.39 -1.31 18.42
C LEU A 427 11.05 -1.43 19.80
N LEU A 428 12.33 -1.81 19.85
CA LEU A 428 13.16 -1.84 21.04
C LEU A 428 13.96 -0.54 21.12
N ARG A 429 13.58 0.34 22.05
CA ARG A 429 14.24 1.63 22.30
C ARG A 429 15.56 1.42 23.06
N GLU A 430 16.46 2.41 23.02
CA GLU A 430 17.76 2.36 23.72
C GLU A 430 17.61 2.23 25.25
N ASP A 431 16.48 2.68 25.82
CA ASP A 431 16.12 2.54 27.24
C ASP A 431 15.58 1.14 27.61
N GLY A 432 15.51 0.22 26.65
CA GLY A 432 14.98 -1.14 26.81
C GLY A 432 13.46 -1.27 26.66
N ARG A 433 12.73 -0.15 26.47
CA ARG A 433 11.27 -0.17 26.29
C ARG A 433 10.89 -0.78 24.94
N ARG A 434 9.82 -1.59 24.96
CA ARG A 434 9.23 -2.22 23.76
C ARG A 434 7.94 -1.52 23.39
N GLU A 435 7.78 -1.16 22.13
CA GLU A 435 6.59 -0.52 21.58
C GLU A 435 6.07 -1.34 20.40
N LEU A 436 4.79 -1.74 20.40
CA LEU A 436 4.20 -2.50 19.30
C LEU A 436 3.99 -1.58 18.08
N MET A 437 4.56 -1.98 16.95
CA MET A 437 4.24 -1.44 15.64
C MET A 437 3.41 -2.46 14.87
N GLU A 438 2.10 -2.20 14.78
CA GLU A 438 1.19 -3.09 14.07
C GLU A 438 1.42 -3.07 12.56
N SER A 439 1.35 -4.24 11.91
CA SER A 439 1.39 -4.34 10.45
C SER A 439 0.15 -3.69 9.82
N THR A 440 0.28 -3.03 8.67
CA THR A 440 -0.86 -2.42 7.96
C THR A 440 -1.57 -3.47 7.07
N PRO A 441 -2.92 -3.50 6.96
CA PRO A 441 -3.62 -4.32 5.98
C PRO A 441 -3.11 -4.11 4.55
N PHE A 442 -2.87 -5.20 3.83
CA PHE A 442 -2.33 -5.13 2.48
C PHE A 442 -3.29 -4.42 1.54
N SER A 443 -2.78 -3.47 0.77
CA SER A 443 -3.48 -2.85 -0.36
C SER A 443 -2.47 -2.53 -1.43
N ALA A 444 -2.74 -3.00 -2.66
CA ALA A 444 -1.93 -2.68 -3.83
C ALA A 444 -1.89 -1.17 -4.09
N GLU A 445 -2.97 -0.44 -3.81
CA GLU A 445 -3.04 1.01 -3.97
C GLU A 445 -2.18 1.72 -2.92
N LYS A 446 -2.26 1.31 -1.66
CA LYS A 446 -1.39 1.84 -0.59
C LYS A 446 0.08 1.56 -0.91
N LEU A 447 0.39 0.36 -1.39
CA LEU A 447 1.77 -0.03 -1.68
C LEU A 447 2.32 0.75 -2.88
N ARG A 448 1.48 1.22 -3.80
CA ARG A 448 1.92 2.13 -4.87
C ARG A 448 2.12 3.56 -4.37
N ALA A 449 1.42 3.95 -3.31
CA ALA A 449 1.47 5.31 -2.76
C ALA A 449 2.56 5.50 -1.70
N TYR A 450 2.84 4.48 -0.88
CA TYR A 450 3.90 4.51 0.13
C TYR A 450 4.27 3.10 0.65
N ASN A 451 5.46 2.96 1.25
CA ASN A 451 5.96 1.70 1.82
C ASN A 451 5.45 1.53 3.25
N PHE A 452 4.53 0.60 3.48
CA PHE A 452 4.05 0.24 4.81
C PHE A 452 4.57 -1.11 5.32
N LEU A 453 5.46 -1.76 4.55
CA LEU A 453 6.05 -3.05 4.94
C LEU A 453 7.39 -2.81 5.61
N SER A 454 7.46 -3.11 6.91
CA SER A 454 8.71 -3.08 7.66
C SER A 454 9.63 -4.21 7.22
N HIS A 455 10.70 -3.90 6.49
CA HIS A 455 11.56 -4.90 5.85
C HIS A 455 12.07 -6.03 6.77
N PRO A 456 12.49 -5.77 8.02
CA PRO A 456 12.95 -6.82 8.92
C PRO A 456 11.88 -7.86 9.26
N SER A 457 10.58 -7.55 9.09
CA SER A 457 9.48 -8.49 9.36
C SER A 457 9.07 -9.33 8.16
N VAL A 458 9.72 -9.14 7.00
CA VAL A 458 9.33 -9.77 5.74
C VAL A 458 9.97 -11.14 5.53
N ALA A 459 9.17 -12.05 4.97
CA ALA A 459 9.66 -13.25 4.30
C ALA A 459 8.98 -13.41 2.95
N TYR A 460 9.67 -13.99 1.98
CA TYR A 460 9.15 -14.19 0.63
C TYR A 460 9.61 -15.53 0.05
N ARG A 461 8.83 -16.07 -0.88
CA ARG A 461 9.22 -17.26 -1.65
C ARG A 461 10.46 -16.93 -2.46
N ARG A 462 11.33 -17.93 -2.64
CA ARG A 462 12.56 -17.82 -3.42
C ARG A 462 12.32 -17.26 -4.83
N GLU A 463 11.20 -17.58 -5.45
CA GLU A 463 10.83 -17.07 -6.78
C GLU A 463 10.61 -15.54 -6.79
N VAL A 464 10.11 -14.94 -5.71
CA VAL A 464 9.98 -13.48 -5.58
C VAL A 464 11.37 -12.86 -5.50
N ALA A 465 12.27 -13.45 -4.72
CA ALA A 465 13.65 -12.98 -4.58
C ALA A 465 14.43 -12.99 -5.90
N LEU A 466 14.23 -14.04 -6.71
CA LEU A 466 14.91 -14.21 -8.00
C LEU A 466 14.21 -13.45 -9.13
N GLY A 467 12.89 -13.32 -9.06
CA GLY A 467 12.07 -12.60 -10.03
C GLY A 467 12.14 -11.08 -9.82
N CYS A 468 12.24 -10.62 -8.57
CA CYS A 468 12.22 -9.21 -8.18
C CYS A 468 13.45 -8.88 -7.33
N PRO A 469 14.68 -8.91 -7.89
CA PRO A 469 15.88 -8.60 -7.12
C PRO A 469 15.86 -7.17 -6.59
N TYR A 470 16.59 -6.93 -5.50
CA TYR A 470 16.82 -5.57 -5.01
C TYR A 470 17.59 -4.77 -6.07
N ASN A 471 17.18 -3.53 -6.31
CA ASN A 471 17.88 -2.67 -7.26
C ASN A 471 19.18 -2.16 -6.63
N GLU A 472 20.33 -2.54 -7.20
CA GLU A 472 21.66 -2.16 -6.68
C GLU A 472 22.07 -0.72 -7.00
N GLU A 473 21.36 -0.07 -7.92
CA GLU A 473 21.53 1.36 -8.17
C GLU A 473 20.89 2.22 -7.08
N LEU A 474 19.97 1.63 -6.29
CA LEU A 474 19.34 2.28 -5.15
C LEU A 474 20.18 2.03 -3.89
N ASP A 475 20.65 3.13 -3.29
CA ASP A 475 21.40 3.11 -2.04
C ASP A 475 20.51 3.20 -0.78
N VAL A 476 19.20 3.42 -0.99
CA VAL A 476 18.09 3.44 -0.02
C VAL A 476 16.77 3.08 -0.73
N SER A 477 15.77 2.62 0.02
CA SER A 477 14.42 2.23 -0.49
C SER A 477 14.44 1.07 -1.50
N GLU A 478 15.50 0.27 -1.49
CA GLU A 478 15.68 -0.93 -2.30
C GLU A 478 14.60 -1.99 -2.03
N ASP A 479 14.12 -2.04 -0.78
CA ASP A 479 13.04 -2.90 -0.32
C ASP A 479 11.70 -2.50 -0.94
N TYR A 480 11.40 -1.21 -0.96
CA TYR A 480 10.17 -0.69 -1.55
C TYR A 480 10.10 -0.99 -3.05
N HIS A 481 11.21 -0.79 -3.77
CA HIS A 481 11.30 -1.16 -5.18
C HIS A 481 11.02 -2.66 -5.40
N LEU A 482 11.57 -3.54 -4.56
CA LEU A 482 11.30 -4.98 -4.63
C LEU A 482 9.80 -5.27 -4.48
N TYR A 483 9.13 -4.65 -3.51
CA TYR A 483 7.69 -4.88 -3.29
C TYR A 483 6.84 -4.36 -4.45
N LEU A 484 7.20 -3.21 -5.01
CA LEU A 484 6.54 -2.66 -6.19
C LEU A 484 6.73 -3.58 -7.40
N SER A 485 7.93 -4.09 -7.62
CA SER A 485 8.21 -5.07 -8.67
C SER A 485 7.44 -6.38 -8.46
N ALA A 486 7.35 -6.85 -7.21
CA ALA A 486 6.57 -8.04 -6.87
C ALA A 486 5.07 -7.84 -7.14
N LEU A 487 4.54 -6.66 -6.79
CA LEU A 487 3.16 -6.28 -7.08
C LEU A 487 2.90 -6.20 -8.59
N GLU A 488 3.78 -5.57 -9.36
CA GLU A 488 3.68 -5.47 -10.82
C GLU A 488 3.68 -6.84 -11.50
N LYS A 489 4.41 -7.81 -10.95
CA LYS A 489 4.45 -9.20 -11.45
C LYS A 489 3.31 -10.08 -10.93
N GLY A 490 2.38 -9.52 -10.16
CA GLY A 490 1.19 -10.23 -9.68
C GLY A 490 1.43 -11.18 -8.51
N PHE A 491 2.55 -11.04 -7.78
CA PHE A 491 2.78 -11.83 -6.58
C PHE A 491 1.82 -11.42 -5.45
N SER A 492 1.37 -12.41 -4.68
CA SER A 492 0.42 -12.24 -3.58
C SER A 492 1.12 -11.92 -2.25
N PHE A 493 0.46 -11.08 -1.44
CA PHE A 493 0.96 -10.59 -0.16
C PHE A 493 -0.01 -10.99 0.96
N HIS A 494 0.52 -11.42 2.11
CA HIS A 494 -0.29 -11.77 3.27
C HIS A 494 0.25 -11.14 4.56
N ARG A 495 -0.67 -10.59 5.36
CA ARG A 495 -0.37 -9.88 6.60
C ARG A 495 -0.44 -10.84 7.78
N ILE A 496 0.60 -10.81 8.62
CA ILE A 496 0.63 -11.47 9.93
C ILE A 496 0.46 -10.40 11.02
N ARG A 497 -0.54 -10.56 11.90
CA ARG A 497 -0.81 -9.58 12.97
C ARG A 497 0.13 -9.75 14.17
N GLU A 498 0.61 -10.96 14.39
CA GLU A 498 1.53 -11.26 15.50
C GLU A 498 2.87 -10.52 15.31
N PRO A 499 3.44 -9.93 16.37
CA PRO A 499 4.77 -9.34 16.30
C PRO A 499 5.83 -10.44 16.33
N LEU A 500 6.68 -10.52 15.30
CA LEU A 500 7.69 -11.60 15.16
C LEU A 500 9.15 -11.14 15.26
N VAL A 501 9.39 -9.83 15.38
CA VAL A 501 10.73 -9.23 15.41
C VAL A 501 10.80 -8.14 16.48
N LEU A 502 11.93 -8.05 17.19
CA LEU A 502 12.31 -6.86 17.96
C LEU A 502 13.26 -6.01 17.11
N TYR A 503 12.76 -4.89 16.61
CA TYR A 503 13.49 -3.93 15.80
C TYR A 503 14.26 -2.95 16.69
N ARG A 504 15.59 -2.99 16.69
CA ARG A 504 16.43 -2.22 17.63
C ARG A 504 16.62 -0.79 17.16
N CYS A 505 16.03 0.21 17.82
CA CYS A 505 16.19 1.63 17.47
C CYS A 505 17.52 2.17 17.98
N HIS A 506 18.44 2.62 17.12
CA HIS A 506 19.71 3.26 17.55
C HIS A 506 20.20 4.34 16.57
N GLY A 507 21.17 5.17 16.99
CA GLY A 507 21.66 6.31 16.18
C GLY A 507 22.41 5.93 14.90
N GLY A 508 22.98 4.73 14.83
CA GLY A 508 23.76 4.22 13.69
C GLY A 508 22.96 3.49 12.60
N GLN A 509 21.63 3.53 12.66
CA GLN A 509 20.75 2.88 11.68
C GLN A 509 20.76 3.61 10.34
N ALA A 510 20.78 2.85 9.24
CA ALA A 510 20.79 3.41 7.88
C ALA A 510 19.60 4.35 7.63
N THR A 511 18.40 4.00 8.13
CA THR A 511 17.16 4.79 8.03
C THR A 511 17.24 6.14 8.75
N ARG A 512 18.02 6.24 9.83
CA ARG A 512 18.25 7.51 10.56
C ARG A 512 19.35 8.34 9.91
N VAL A 513 20.44 7.70 9.52
CA VAL A 513 21.60 8.37 8.90
C VAL A 513 21.24 8.95 7.53
N LYS A 514 20.41 8.26 6.75
CA LYS A 514 20.02 8.65 5.38
C LYS A 514 18.57 9.14 5.26
N GLN A 515 17.97 9.66 6.33
CA GLN A 515 16.53 9.98 6.37
C GLN A 515 16.08 10.93 5.24
N GLY A 516 16.86 11.98 4.94
CA GLY A 516 16.56 12.93 3.86
C GLY A 516 16.55 12.27 2.47
N ARG A 517 17.60 11.50 2.14
CA ARG A 517 17.72 10.78 0.86
C ARG A 517 16.68 9.67 0.73
N THR A 518 16.33 9.00 1.84
CA THR A 518 15.27 7.98 1.87
C THR A 518 13.93 8.58 1.49
N ARG A 519 13.58 9.77 2.02
CA ARG A 519 12.33 10.46 1.68
C ARG A 519 12.27 10.88 0.20
N GLU A 520 13.38 11.34 -0.35
CA GLU A 520 13.50 11.74 -1.76
C GLU A 520 13.36 10.54 -2.70
N ALA A 521 14.16 9.48 -2.50
CA ALA A 521 14.10 8.26 -3.30
C ALA A 521 12.73 7.58 -3.22
N HIS A 522 12.07 7.65 -2.05
CA HIS A 522 10.70 7.18 -1.88
C HIS A 522 9.71 7.97 -2.77
N GLY A 523 9.83 9.30 -2.78
CA GLY A 523 9.05 10.18 -3.66
C GLY A 523 9.29 9.90 -5.14
N GLU A 524 10.54 9.70 -5.54
CA GLU A 524 10.92 9.34 -6.93
C GLU A 524 10.25 8.03 -7.37
N LEU A 525 10.29 6.98 -6.54
CA LEU A 525 9.65 5.69 -6.85
C LEU A 525 8.13 5.79 -6.94
N VAL A 526 7.49 6.56 -6.06
CA VAL A 526 6.05 6.85 -6.11
C VAL A 526 5.70 7.60 -7.40
N GLU A 527 6.45 8.66 -7.72
CA GLU A 527 6.24 9.46 -8.92
C GLU A 527 6.43 8.63 -10.20
N MET A 528 7.47 7.79 -10.24
CA MET A 528 7.70 6.85 -11.36
C MET A 528 6.54 5.88 -11.54
N ASN A 529 6.00 5.31 -10.44
CA ASN A 529 4.84 4.41 -10.52
C ASN A 529 3.54 5.11 -10.93
N LEU A 530 3.36 6.36 -10.51
CA LEU A 530 2.24 7.20 -10.94
C LEU A 530 2.35 7.57 -12.43
N LYS A 531 3.58 7.77 -12.94
CA LYS A 531 3.85 8.06 -14.37
C LYS A 531 3.72 6.85 -15.28
N LYS A 532 3.81 5.61 -14.78
CA LYS A 532 3.72 4.34 -15.55
C LYS A 532 2.33 4.04 -16.18
N GLY A 533 1.39 4.98 -16.16
CA GLY A 533 0.12 4.84 -16.91
C GLY A 533 -0.88 3.86 -16.30
N HIS A 534 -0.89 3.72 -14.97
CA HIS A 534 -1.98 3.06 -14.28
C HIS A 534 -3.26 3.92 -14.38
N ALA A 535 -4.43 3.27 -14.43
CA ALA A 535 -5.71 3.99 -14.39
C ALA A 535 -5.72 4.94 -13.17
N PRO A 536 -6.20 6.19 -13.33
CA PRO A 536 -6.28 7.13 -12.22
C PRO A 536 -7.09 6.51 -11.08
N ALA A 537 -6.74 6.76 -9.83
CA ALA A 537 -7.53 6.25 -8.71
C ALA A 537 -8.85 7.02 -8.58
N VAL A 538 -8.84 8.32 -8.90
CA VAL A 538 -10.01 9.22 -8.82
C VAL A 538 -10.25 9.92 -10.15
N SER A 539 -11.52 10.01 -10.56
CA SER A 539 -11.96 10.96 -11.59
C SER A 539 -12.72 12.11 -10.94
N VAL A 540 -12.19 13.33 -11.07
CA VAL A 540 -12.85 14.55 -10.60
C VAL A 540 -13.73 15.10 -11.71
N ILE A 541 -15.03 15.21 -11.46
CA ILE A 541 -16.04 15.60 -12.44
C ILE A 541 -16.36 17.07 -12.28
N ILE A 542 -16.16 17.85 -13.36
CA ILE A 542 -16.39 19.28 -13.39
C ILE A 542 -17.33 19.65 -14.55
N PRO A 543 -18.64 19.83 -14.29
CA PRO A 543 -19.56 20.38 -15.29
C PRO A 543 -19.38 21.91 -15.37
N THR A 544 -19.38 22.46 -16.58
CA THR A 544 -19.28 23.92 -16.77
C THR A 544 -20.10 24.40 -17.96
N CYS A 545 -20.61 25.64 -17.88
CA CYS A 545 -21.31 26.31 -18.97
C CYS A 545 -21.17 27.83 -18.79
N ASN A 546 -20.57 28.51 -19.77
CA ASN A 546 -20.43 29.99 -19.80
C ASN A 546 -19.72 30.62 -18.58
N ARG A 547 -18.78 29.92 -17.92
CA ARG A 547 -18.08 30.39 -16.71
C ARG A 547 -16.56 30.14 -16.72
N PRO A 548 -15.82 30.59 -17.74
CA PRO A 548 -14.39 30.28 -17.90
C PRO A 548 -13.50 30.76 -16.73
N ALA A 549 -13.82 31.90 -16.11
CA ALA A 549 -13.05 32.42 -14.98
C ALA A 549 -13.20 31.57 -13.71
N ALA A 550 -14.43 31.10 -13.43
CA ALA A 550 -14.70 30.25 -12.28
C ALA A 550 -14.06 28.87 -12.47
N LEU A 551 -14.23 28.28 -13.66
CA LEU A 551 -13.59 27.02 -14.05
C LEU A 551 -12.07 27.04 -13.84
N ARG A 552 -11.42 28.17 -14.12
CA ARG A 552 -9.98 28.35 -13.89
C ARG A 552 -9.61 28.19 -12.41
N GLU A 553 -10.39 28.78 -11.50
CA GLU A 553 -10.17 28.64 -10.05
C GLU A 553 -10.43 27.20 -9.60
N ALA A 554 -11.51 26.57 -10.07
CA ALA A 554 -11.84 25.19 -9.76
C ALA A 554 -10.71 24.24 -10.21
N LEU A 555 -10.26 24.35 -11.46
CA LEU A 555 -9.14 23.55 -11.99
C LEU A 555 -7.85 23.76 -11.19
N ALA A 556 -7.53 25.01 -10.83
CA ALA A 556 -6.35 25.29 -10.02
C ALA A 556 -6.42 24.59 -8.64
N SER A 557 -7.61 24.53 -8.03
CA SER A 557 -7.80 23.86 -6.74
C SER A 557 -7.60 22.34 -6.81
N VAL A 558 -8.02 21.70 -7.91
CA VAL A 558 -7.80 20.26 -8.13
C VAL A 558 -6.33 19.98 -8.47
N MET A 559 -5.68 20.85 -9.24
CA MET A 559 -4.25 20.72 -9.54
C MET A 559 -3.36 20.91 -8.30
N ALA A 560 -3.85 21.62 -7.29
CA ALA A 560 -3.17 21.82 -6.01
C ALA A 560 -3.32 20.64 -5.02
N GLN A 561 -4.03 19.57 -5.38
CA GLN A 561 -4.24 18.43 -4.49
C GLN A 561 -2.94 17.71 -4.13
N THR A 562 -2.81 17.32 -2.86
CA THR A 562 -1.68 16.55 -2.33
C THR A 562 -1.71 15.11 -2.87
N TYR A 563 -2.89 14.53 -3.02
CA TYR A 563 -3.09 13.25 -3.68
C TYR A 563 -2.84 13.36 -5.19
N ARG A 564 -1.96 12.52 -5.76
CA ARG A 564 -1.48 12.70 -7.14
C ARG A 564 -2.12 11.80 -8.20
N SER A 565 -2.81 10.73 -7.78
CA SER A 565 -3.42 9.73 -8.68
C SER A 565 -4.85 10.09 -9.08
N PHE A 566 -5.02 11.17 -9.83
CA PHE A 566 -6.34 11.61 -10.31
C PHE A 566 -6.32 12.01 -11.79
N GLU A 567 -7.49 11.96 -12.41
CA GLU A 567 -7.79 12.67 -13.65
C GLU A 567 -8.91 13.68 -13.42
N ILE A 568 -8.96 14.69 -14.27
CA ILE A 568 -10.02 15.71 -14.26
C ILE A 568 -10.83 15.56 -15.55
N ILE A 569 -12.15 15.44 -15.43
CA ILE A 569 -13.05 15.39 -16.58
C ILE A 569 -13.92 16.63 -16.57
N VAL A 570 -13.60 17.55 -17.47
CA VAL A 570 -14.35 18.78 -17.66
C VAL A 570 -15.36 18.57 -18.77
N VAL A 571 -16.64 18.81 -18.49
CA VAL A 571 -17.70 18.75 -19.50
C VAL A 571 -18.26 20.15 -19.72
N ASN A 572 -17.96 20.72 -20.89
CA ASN A 572 -18.56 21.96 -21.36
C ASN A 572 -19.96 21.67 -21.92
N ASP A 573 -21.00 22.02 -21.17
CA ASP A 573 -22.41 21.77 -21.50
C ASP A 573 -22.97 22.81 -22.48
N GLY A 574 -22.26 23.01 -23.59
CA GLY A 574 -22.57 24.03 -24.60
C GLY A 574 -22.09 25.44 -24.21
N GLY A 575 -22.25 26.39 -25.14
CA GLY A 575 -21.86 27.79 -24.92
C GLY A 575 -20.42 28.11 -25.33
N VAL A 576 -19.77 29.01 -24.57
CA VAL A 576 -18.44 29.56 -24.88
C VAL A 576 -17.36 28.48 -24.93
N ASP A 577 -16.34 28.69 -25.76
CA ASP A 577 -15.20 27.78 -25.83
C ASP A 577 -14.31 27.93 -24.59
N ILE A 578 -14.05 26.81 -23.91
CA ILE A 578 -13.19 26.74 -22.71
C ILE A 578 -11.79 26.21 -23.02
N SER A 579 -11.48 25.91 -24.29
CA SER A 579 -10.24 25.26 -24.70
C SER A 579 -9.00 26.03 -24.25
N GLU A 580 -9.06 27.36 -24.18
CA GLU A 580 -7.96 28.18 -23.65
C GLU A 580 -7.76 28.01 -22.14
N VAL A 581 -8.85 27.96 -21.37
CA VAL A 581 -8.79 27.72 -19.91
C VAL A 581 -8.18 26.36 -19.64
N VAL A 582 -8.66 25.32 -20.32
CA VAL A 582 -8.12 23.96 -20.19
C VAL A 582 -6.64 23.92 -20.60
N ARG A 583 -6.26 24.49 -21.74
CA ARG A 583 -4.86 24.55 -22.21
C ARG A 583 -3.93 25.24 -21.20
N SER A 584 -4.38 26.34 -20.60
CA SER A 584 -3.58 27.07 -19.61
C SER A 584 -3.34 26.30 -18.29
N CYS A 585 -4.17 25.30 -18.01
CA CYS A 585 -4.04 24.42 -16.85
C CYS A 585 -3.46 23.03 -17.23
N TYR A 586 -3.12 22.79 -18.50
CA TYR A 586 -2.83 21.46 -19.07
C TYR A 586 -1.42 20.92 -18.78
N GLY A 587 -0.67 21.52 -17.84
CA GLY A 587 0.75 21.26 -17.63
C GLY A 587 1.14 19.81 -17.32
N GLU A 588 0.19 18.92 -16.99
CA GLU A 588 0.47 17.53 -16.57
C GLU A 588 -0.32 16.45 -17.35
N GLY A 589 -1.08 16.78 -18.41
CA GLY A 589 -1.82 15.79 -19.20
C GLY A 589 -2.97 15.07 -18.46
N LYS A 590 -3.41 15.58 -17.30
CA LYS A 590 -4.44 15.00 -16.43
C LYS A 590 -5.88 15.38 -16.78
N ILE A 591 -6.09 16.31 -17.71
CA ILE A 591 -7.42 16.87 -18.01
C ILE A 591 -7.98 16.27 -19.30
N VAL A 592 -9.18 15.69 -19.21
CA VAL A 592 -10.03 15.29 -20.33
C VAL A 592 -11.13 16.34 -20.48
N SER A 593 -11.18 16.99 -21.64
CA SER A 593 -12.21 17.99 -21.96
C SER A 593 -13.21 17.39 -22.94
N LEU A 594 -14.48 17.40 -22.57
CA LEU A 594 -15.61 16.98 -23.40
C LEU A 594 -16.54 18.17 -23.62
N ARG A 595 -17.23 18.20 -24.77
CA ARG A 595 -18.16 19.26 -25.12
C ARG A 595 -19.47 18.69 -25.64
N HIS A 596 -20.58 19.21 -25.14
CA HIS A 596 -21.88 19.03 -25.78
C HIS A 596 -22.09 20.10 -26.85
N GLU A 597 -22.70 19.71 -27.98
CA GLU A 597 -23.06 20.64 -29.05
C GLU A 597 -24.11 21.65 -28.59
N GLU A 598 -25.10 21.18 -27.83
CA GLU A 598 -26.17 21.98 -27.24
C GLU A 598 -26.24 21.73 -25.73
N ARG A 599 -26.83 22.68 -25.00
CA ARG A 599 -26.97 22.60 -23.54
C ARG A 599 -27.95 21.50 -23.14
N LYS A 600 -27.49 20.51 -22.37
CA LYS A 600 -28.30 19.36 -21.90
C LYS A 600 -28.61 19.39 -20.40
N GLY A 601 -28.01 20.30 -19.66
CA GLY A 601 -28.17 20.44 -18.22
C GLY A 601 -27.07 19.74 -17.43
N ARG A 602 -26.89 20.19 -16.17
CA ARG A 602 -25.82 19.73 -15.28
C ARG A 602 -25.82 18.23 -15.02
N SER A 603 -26.99 17.61 -14.87
CA SER A 603 -27.13 16.16 -14.67
C SER A 603 -26.58 15.38 -15.87
N ALA A 604 -26.92 15.81 -17.08
CA ALA A 604 -26.43 15.20 -18.32
C ALA A 604 -24.91 15.42 -18.51
N ALA A 605 -24.41 16.60 -18.12
CA ALA A 605 -22.97 16.88 -18.11
C ALA A 605 -22.22 15.97 -17.13
N ARG A 606 -22.69 15.82 -15.89
CA ARG A 606 -22.12 14.89 -14.90
C ARG A 606 -22.19 13.44 -15.40
N ASN A 607 -23.32 13.00 -15.94
CA ASN A 607 -23.45 11.65 -16.49
C ASN A 607 -22.48 11.39 -17.66
N THR A 608 -22.24 12.39 -18.51
CA THR A 608 -21.26 12.29 -19.59
C THR A 608 -19.84 12.16 -19.04
N ALA A 609 -19.50 12.91 -18.00
CA ALA A 609 -18.22 12.77 -17.31
C ALA A 609 -18.06 11.39 -16.64
N ILE A 610 -19.09 10.92 -15.93
CA ILE A 610 -19.11 9.61 -15.26
C ILE A 610 -18.85 8.49 -16.27
N ARG A 611 -19.47 8.54 -17.45
CA ARG A 611 -19.28 7.53 -18.51
C ARG A 611 -17.85 7.54 -19.06
N ALA A 612 -17.18 8.69 -19.05
CA ALA A 612 -15.78 8.81 -19.46
C ALA A 612 -14.77 8.53 -18.33
N ALA A 613 -15.23 8.42 -17.08
CA ALA A 613 -14.39 8.26 -15.90
C ALA A 613 -13.68 6.90 -15.86
N ARG A 614 -12.34 6.93 -15.76
CA ARG A 614 -11.49 5.76 -15.61
C ARG A 614 -11.17 5.46 -14.14
N GLY A 615 -11.32 6.47 -13.27
CA GLY A 615 -11.21 6.44 -11.82
C GLY A 615 -11.99 5.30 -11.17
N ARG A 616 -11.38 4.65 -10.17
CA ARG A 616 -12.11 3.76 -9.26
C ARG A 616 -13.10 4.55 -8.39
N TYR A 617 -12.69 5.74 -7.99
CA TYR A 617 -13.49 6.67 -7.19
C TYR A 617 -13.92 7.87 -8.03
N ILE A 618 -15.09 8.41 -7.70
CA ILE A 618 -15.68 9.58 -8.35
C ILE A 618 -15.79 10.68 -7.31
N ALA A 619 -15.27 11.86 -7.64
CA ALA A 619 -15.40 13.09 -6.88
C ALA A 619 -16.03 14.18 -7.75
N TYR A 620 -16.75 15.13 -7.15
CA TYR A 620 -17.46 16.17 -7.88
C TYR A 620 -17.01 17.56 -7.46
N LEU A 621 -16.81 18.44 -8.45
CA LEU A 621 -16.51 19.84 -8.19
C LEU A 621 -17.30 20.70 -9.18
N ASP A 622 -18.21 21.52 -8.66
CA ASP A 622 -18.88 22.53 -9.48
C ASP A 622 -17.90 23.64 -9.87
N ASP A 623 -18.09 24.23 -11.06
CA ASP A 623 -17.13 25.17 -11.65
C ASP A 623 -16.96 26.49 -10.88
N ASP A 624 -17.82 26.77 -9.90
CA ASP A 624 -17.78 27.94 -9.03
C ASP A 624 -17.31 27.68 -7.59
N ASP A 625 -17.02 26.41 -7.23
CA ASP A 625 -16.53 26.00 -5.91
C ASP A 625 -15.03 25.64 -5.92
N ILE A 626 -14.44 25.34 -4.75
CA ILE A 626 -13.04 24.89 -4.65
C ILE A 626 -12.83 23.76 -3.64
N TYR A 627 -11.81 22.94 -3.90
CA TYR A 627 -11.20 22.06 -2.92
C TYR A 627 -10.05 22.74 -2.17
N TYR A 628 -9.84 22.35 -0.92
CA TYR A 628 -8.57 22.54 -0.22
C TYR A 628 -7.60 21.41 -0.56
N PRO A 629 -6.27 21.63 -0.45
CA PRO A 629 -5.25 20.72 -0.99
C PRO A 629 -5.36 19.25 -0.54
N ASP A 630 -5.98 18.99 0.59
CA ASP A 630 -6.10 17.70 1.25
C ASP A 630 -7.42 16.96 1.00
N HIS A 631 -8.35 17.51 0.20
CA HIS A 631 -9.67 16.90 -0.04
C HIS A 631 -9.61 15.47 -0.59
N LEU A 632 -8.93 15.28 -1.73
CA LEU A 632 -8.81 13.97 -2.36
C LEU A 632 -7.99 13.02 -1.49
N GLU A 633 -6.93 13.50 -0.84
CA GLU A 633 -6.11 12.68 0.06
C GLU A 633 -6.96 12.15 1.22
N THR A 634 -7.73 13.03 1.87
CA THR A 634 -8.60 12.70 3.01
C THR A 634 -9.65 11.66 2.62
N ALA A 635 -10.41 11.94 1.56
CA ALA A 635 -11.51 11.08 1.15
C ALA A 635 -11.03 9.71 0.61
N VAL A 636 -9.99 9.71 -0.24
CA VAL A 636 -9.47 8.47 -0.83
C VAL A 636 -8.72 7.65 0.20
N ALA A 637 -7.92 8.28 1.09
CA ALA A 637 -7.28 7.53 2.17
C ALA A 637 -8.32 6.80 3.00
N PHE A 638 -9.45 7.42 3.32
CA PHE A 638 -10.52 6.75 4.06
C PHE A 638 -11.12 5.57 3.27
N LEU A 639 -11.53 5.79 2.01
CA LEU A 639 -12.13 4.77 1.16
C LEU A 639 -11.20 3.58 0.87
N VAL A 640 -9.88 3.79 0.82
CA VAL A 640 -8.88 2.74 0.60
C VAL A 640 -8.55 1.99 1.89
N ASN A 641 -8.81 2.58 3.06
CA ASN A 641 -8.57 2.00 4.37
C ASN A 641 -9.79 1.29 4.99
N THR A 642 -10.96 1.39 4.35
CA THR A 642 -12.24 0.90 4.89
C THR A 642 -13.04 0.18 3.81
N ASP A 643 -14.07 -0.56 4.22
CA ASP A 643 -15.04 -1.18 3.29
C ASP A 643 -16.19 -0.22 2.91
N CYS A 644 -16.04 1.08 3.21
CA CYS A 644 -17.04 2.10 2.88
C CYS A 644 -17.06 2.38 1.38
N ASN A 645 -18.27 2.54 0.82
CA ASN A 645 -18.45 2.83 -0.60
C ASN A 645 -18.69 4.32 -0.89
N VAL A 646 -19.15 5.08 0.10
CA VAL A 646 -19.48 6.50 -0.02
C VAL A 646 -18.95 7.21 1.21
N VAL A 647 -18.16 8.27 1.00
CA VAL A 647 -17.70 9.17 2.07
C VAL A 647 -18.07 10.59 1.72
N TYR A 648 -18.21 11.44 2.73
CA TYR A 648 -18.25 12.89 2.51
C TYR A 648 -17.53 13.63 3.63
N THR A 649 -16.97 14.79 3.28
CA THR A 649 -16.23 15.68 4.20
C THR A 649 -17.07 16.89 4.59
N ASP A 650 -16.48 17.81 5.35
CA ASP A 650 -17.06 19.11 5.64
C ASP A 650 -16.69 20.15 4.57
N SER A 651 -17.56 21.15 4.43
CA SER A 651 -17.24 22.35 3.66
C SER A 651 -17.67 23.64 4.33
N LEU A 652 -16.88 24.69 4.10
CA LEU A 652 -17.27 26.06 4.43
C LEU A 652 -18.27 26.58 3.40
N TYR A 653 -19.23 27.36 3.87
CA TYR A 653 -20.12 28.15 3.07
C TYR A 653 -19.55 29.58 2.96
N ALA A 654 -18.94 29.89 1.82
CA ALA A 654 -18.28 31.17 1.57
C ALA A 654 -19.17 32.13 0.79
N THR A 655 -19.54 33.25 1.42
CA THR A 655 -20.27 34.33 0.76
C THR A 655 -19.29 35.19 -0.03
N ARG A 656 -19.53 35.39 -1.33
CA ARG A 656 -18.69 36.20 -2.23
C ARG A 656 -19.43 37.43 -2.74
N GLU A 657 -18.73 38.56 -2.77
CA GLU A 657 -19.18 39.84 -3.31
C GLU A 657 -18.22 40.33 -4.41
N TRP A 658 -18.75 40.96 -5.45
CA TRP A 658 -17.95 41.51 -6.57
C TRP A 658 -17.13 42.77 -6.22
N VAL A 659 -16.05 42.59 -5.49
CA VAL A 659 -14.98 43.52 -5.09
C VAL A 659 -14.05 44.10 -6.18
N HIS A 660 -14.22 45.30 -6.75
CA HIS A 660 -13.23 45.89 -7.71
C HIS A 660 -12.86 44.93 -8.87
N ASP A 661 -13.84 44.57 -9.71
CA ASP A 661 -13.69 43.66 -10.87
C ASP A 661 -13.29 42.20 -10.54
N ARG A 662 -13.53 41.75 -9.31
CA ARG A 662 -13.36 40.35 -8.92
C ARG A 662 -14.29 39.95 -7.78
N TYR A 663 -14.61 38.67 -7.64
CA TYR A 663 -15.30 38.19 -6.45
C TYR A 663 -14.34 38.04 -5.26
N VAL A 664 -14.70 38.62 -4.12
CA VAL A 664 -13.98 38.53 -2.85
C VAL A 664 -14.89 37.86 -1.83
N THR A 665 -14.36 36.92 -1.05
CA THR A 665 -15.10 36.29 0.05
C THR A 665 -15.27 37.30 1.19
N THR A 666 -16.53 37.58 1.56
CA THR A 666 -16.88 38.54 2.63
C THR A 666 -17.34 37.86 3.92
N GLY A 667 -17.64 36.57 3.88
CA GLY A 667 -17.96 35.77 5.06
C GLY A 667 -17.80 34.28 4.81
N THR A 668 -17.53 33.52 5.86
CA THR A 668 -17.47 32.05 5.84
C THR A 668 -18.20 31.49 7.05
N GLU A 669 -18.99 30.44 6.84
CA GLU A 669 -19.72 29.74 7.91
C GLU A 669 -19.62 28.23 7.72
N LEU A 670 -19.52 27.47 8.80
CA LEU A 670 -19.54 26.00 8.75
C LEU A 670 -21.00 25.51 8.81
N LEU A 671 -21.61 25.31 7.64
CA LEU A 671 -23.01 24.83 7.54
C LEU A 671 -23.10 23.31 7.30
N PHE A 672 -22.10 22.75 6.63
CA PHE A 672 -22.10 21.36 6.18
C PHE A 672 -21.10 20.55 7.00
N SER A 673 -21.49 20.24 8.24
CA SER A 673 -20.77 19.34 9.13
C SER A 673 -21.77 18.58 10.00
N ARG A 674 -22.18 17.41 9.51
CA ARG A 674 -23.22 16.58 10.14
C ARG A 674 -23.01 15.12 9.79
N ASP A 675 -23.10 14.26 10.80
CA ASP A 675 -23.05 12.81 10.63
C ASP A 675 -24.20 12.28 9.77
N PHE A 676 -23.96 11.12 9.16
CA PHE A 676 -24.90 10.52 8.22
C PHE A 676 -26.16 10.04 8.92
N ASP A 677 -27.31 10.47 8.41
CA ASP A 677 -28.63 10.08 8.86
C ASP A 677 -29.53 9.86 7.63
N ARG A 678 -29.88 8.59 7.43
CA ARG A 678 -30.66 8.09 6.30
C ARG A 678 -32.07 8.66 6.24
N GLU A 679 -32.68 8.93 7.40
CA GLU A 679 -34.04 9.49 7.51
C GLU A 679 -33.99 11.01 7.34
N ARG A 680 -32.93 11.66 7.83
CA ARG A 680 -32.73 13.09 7.58
C ARG A 680 -32.56 13.42 6.09
N LEU A 681 -31.91 12.54 5.32
CA LEU A 681 -31.86 12.68 3.86
C LEU A 681 -33.24 12.60 3.21
N LEU A 682 -34.26 12.02 3.85
CA LEU A 682 -35.62 12.10 3.36
C LEU A 682 -36.23 13.49 3.59
N VAL A 683 -35.73 14.28 4.54
CA VAL A 683 -36.24 15.63 4.86
C VAL A 683 -35.58 16.72 4.03
N ALA A 684 -34.26 16.76 3.96
CA ALA A 684 -33.54 17.81 3.23
C ALA A 684 -32.14 17.34 2.80
N ASN A 685 -31.61 17.94 1.72
CA ASN A 685 -30.22 17.74 1.36
C ASN A 685 -29.31 18.54 2.31
N TYR A 686 -28.47 17.83 3.08
CA TYR A 686 -27.47 18.45 3.95
C TYR A 686 -26.04 18.07 3.55
N ILE A 687 -25.86 17.34 2.44
CA ILE A 687 -24.57 16.90 1.92
C ILE A 687 -24.37 17.55 0.55
N PRO A 688 -23.59 18.64 0.47
CA PRO A 688 -23.25 19.26 -0.80
C PRO A 688 -22.57 18.28 -1.75
N THR A 689 -22.83 18.43 -3.04
CA THR A 689 -22.20 17.60 -4.08
C THR A 689 -20.67 17.62 -4.00
N ILE A 690 -20.06 18.77 -3.67
CA ILE A 690 -18.61 18.90 -3.58
C ILE A 690 -17.98 18.04 -2.48
N ASN A 691 -18.73 17.68 -1.44
CA ASN A 691 -18.17 16.99 -0.29
C ASN A 691 -18.04 15.49 -0.51
N ILE A 692 -18.76 14.92 -1.46
CA ILE A 692 -18.93 13.47 -1.57
C ILE A 692 -17.90 12.85 -2.53
N VAL A 693 -17.31 11.73 -2.10
CA VAL A 693 -16.47 10.87 -2.92
C VAL A 693 -16.96 9.44 -2.74
N HIS A 694 -17.12 8.72 -3.83
CA HIS A 694 -17.64 7.36 -3.77
C HIS A 694 -16.99 6.41 -4.77
N ASN A 695 -17.11 5.11 -4.51
CA ASN A 695 -16.76 4.07 -5.46
C ASN A 695 -17.67 4.19 -6.70
N ARG A 696 -17.08 4.15 -7.90
CA ARG A 696 -17.80 4.22 -9.18
C ARG A 696 -18.88 3.13 -9.29
N ASP A 697 -18.66 1.96 -8.70
CA ASP A 697 -19.58 0.82 -8.80
C ASP A 697 -20.92 1.06 -8.09
N VAL A 698 -21.01 2.08 -7.22
CA VAL A 698 -22.28 2.50 -6.58
C VAL A 698 -23.36 2.82 -7.63
N PHE A 699 -22.97 3.31 -8.82
CA PHE A 699 -23.91 3.58 -9.91
C PHE A 699 -24.62 2.34 -10.46
N ARG A 700 -24.05 1.13 -10.28
CA ARG A 700 -24.69 -0.11 -10.71
C ARG A 700 -26.02 -0.33 -9.98
N ASP A 701 -26.05 0.00 -8.70
CA ASP A 701 -27.19 -0.27 -7.84
C ASP A 701 -28.09 0.97 -7.70
N ALA A 702 -27.49 2.15 -7.54
CA ALA A 702 -28.25 3.39 -7.37
C ALA A 702 -28.76 3.98 -8.70
N GLY A 703 -28.08 3.71 -9.82
CA GLY A 703 -28.27 4.43 -11.09
C GLY A 703 -27.55 5.79 -11.13
N MET A 704 -27.49 6.43 -12.29
CA MET A 704 -26.82 7.73 -12.50
C MET A 704 -27.71 8.94 -12.08
N PHE A 705 -27.29 10.18 -12.34
CA PHE A 705 -28.12 11.36 -12.08
C PHE A 705 -29.37 11.36 -12.97
N ASP A 706 -30.52 11.78 -12.42
CA ASP A 706 -31.77 11.95 -13.17
C ASP A 706 -31.68 13.22 -14.03
N GLU A 707 -31.54 13.03 -15.35
CA GLU A 707 -31.38 14.13 -16.32
C GLU A 707 -32.66 14.98 -16.47
N SER A 708 -33.81 14.53 -15.94
CA SER A 708 -35.05 15.31 -15.95
C SER A 708 -35.14 16.36 -14.83
N LEU A 709 -34.27 16.29 -13.82
CA LEU A 709 -34.26 17.22 -12.69
C LEU A 709 -33.42 18.46 -12.99
N ALA A 710 -34.02 19.64 -12.89
CA ALA A 710 -33.33 20.92 -13.05
C ALA A 710 -32.55 21.36 -11.79
N THR A 711 -32.97 20.87 -10.61
CA THR A 711 -32.36 21.10 -9.29
C THR A 711 -32.59 19.85 -8.41
N HIS A 712 -31.82 19.71 -7.33
CA HIS A 712 -31.87 18.55 -6.42
C HIS A 712 -31.49 17.20 -7.07
N GLU A 713 -30.80 17.24 -8.20
CA GLU A 713 -30.31 16.06 -8.90
C GLU A 713 -29.35 15.24 -8.04
N ASP A 714 -28.56 15.93 -7.20
CA ASP A 714 -27.63 15.34 -6.25
C ASP A 714 -28.38 14.70 -5.08
N TRP A 715 -29.36 15.40 -4.52
CA TRP A 715 -30.16 14.91 -3.43
C TRP A 715 -30.95 13.64 -3.79
N ASP A 716 -31.55 13.61 -4.99
CA ASP A 716 -32.21 12.41 -5.51
C ASP A 716 -31.24 11.22 -5.56
N LEU A 717 -30.00 11.45 -6.05
CA LEU A 717 -28.97 10.42 -6.09
C LEU A 717 -28.52 9.99 -4.69
N TRP A 718 -28.35 10.91 -3.74
CA TRP A 718 -28.01 10.59 -2.36
C TRP A 718 -29.09 9.75 -1.68
N ILE A 719 -30.37 10.06 -1.92
CA ILE A 719 -31.49 9.23 -1.41
C ILE A 719 -31.38 7.82 -2.01
N ARG A 720 -31.19 7.67 -3.32
CA ARG A 720 -31.06 6.35 -3.97
C ARG A 720 -29.85 5.57 -3.48
N MET A 721 -28.67 6.19 -3.47
CA MET A 721 -27.42 5.59 -2.97
C MET A 721 -27.57 5.16 -1.52
N SER A 722 -28.15 6.02 -0.67
CA SER A 722 -28.37 5.71 0.74
C SER A 722 -29.28 4.52 0.96
N ARG A 723 -30.05 4.04 -0.03
CA ARG A 723 -30.83 2.80 0.13
C ARG A 723 -29.96 1.55 0.11
N HIS A 724 -28.83 1.62 -0.59
CA HIS A 724 -27.91 0.48 -0.77
C HIS A 724 -26.66 0.58 0.10
N TYR A 725 -26.24 1.79 0.46
CA TYR A 725 -24.96 2.05 1.12
C TYR A 725 -25.13 3.04 2.27
N ASP A 726 -24.46 2.81 3.40
CA ASP A 726 -24.27 3.84 4.41
C ASP A 726 -23.14 4.78 4.01
N PHE A 727 -23.30 6.07 4.29
CA PHE A 727 -22.26 7.06 4.01
C PHE A 727 -21.44 7.28 5.27
N HIS A 728 -20.12 7.40 5.11
CA HIS A 728 -19.26 7.79 6.22
C HIS A 728 -18.94 9.28 6.17
N HIS A 729 -19.18 9.96 7.29
CA HIS A 729 -18.88 11.37 7.45
C HIS A 729 -17.46 11.54 8.02
N ILE A 730 -16.58 12.20 7.27
CA ILE A 730 -15.25 12.57 7.73
C ILE A 730 -15.33 14.03 8.21
N ASN A 731 -15.30 14.22 9.53
CA ASN A 731 -15.35 15.55 10.16
C ASN A 731 -14.02 16.30 9.94
N ALA A 732 -13.84 16.80 8.72
CA ALA A 732 -12.68 17.54 8.25
C ALA A 732 -13.10 18.53 7.15
N ILE A 733 -12.81 19.81 7.37
CA ILE A 733 -13.10 20.87 6.40
C ILE A 733 -12.07 20.79 5.28
N THR A 734 -12.48 20.31 4.11
CA THR A 734 -11.57 20.11 2.97
C THR A 734 -12.08 20.76 1.68
N ALA A 735 -13.21 21.46 1.72
CA ALA A 735 -13.77 22.14 0.57
C ALA A 735 -14.50 23.42 0.97
N GLU A 736 -14.80 24.25 -0.03
CA GLU A 736 -15.54 25.50 0.14
C GLU A 736 -16.61 25.64 -0.95
N VAL A 737 -17.88 25.68 -0.52
CA VAL A 737 -19.04 26.01 -1.36
C VAL A 737 -19.16 27.52 -1.42
N ARG A 738 -19.17 28.09 -2.62
CA ARG A 738 -19.09 29.53 -2.84
C ARG A 738 -20.40 30.07 -3.37
N VAL A 739 -20.96 31.04 -2.66
CA VAL A 739 -22.26 31.64 -3.00
C VAL A 739 -22.12 33.12 -3.24
N ARG A 740 -22.57 33.58 -4.41
CA ARG A 740 -22.52 34.99 -4.81
C ARG A 740 -23.73 35.76 -4.32
N THR A 741 -23.54 36.98 -3.85
CA THR A 741 -24.63 37.85 -3.36
C THR A 741 -25.49 38.46 -4.47
N ASP A 742 -25.02 38.45 -5.72
CA ASP A 742 -25.68 38.98 -6.91
C ASP A 742 -26.79 38.10 -7.51
N ARG A 743 -27.14 37.00 -6.82
CA ARG A 743 -28.20 36.05 -7.18
C ARG A 743 -27.99 35.29 -8.49
N THR A 744 -26.77 35.21 -9.01
CA THR A 744 -26.44 34.41 -10.21
C THR A 744 -26.28 32.90 -9.94
N ASN A 745 -26.48 32.44 -8.70
CA ASN A 745 -26.38 31.02 -8.32
C ASN A 745 -27.65 30.26 -8.70
N THR A 746 -27.55 28.97 -9.05
CA THR A 746 -28.70 28.13 -9.42
C THR A 746 -29.77 28.01 -8.32
N THR A 747 -29.37 28.14 -7.05
CA THR A 747 -30.26 28.09 -5.87
C THR A 747 -31.17 29.31 -5.72
N THR A 748 -31.01 30.35 -6.56
CA THR A 748 -31.83 31.57 -6.48
C THR A 748 -33.19 31.42 -7.15
N ASN A 749 -33.39 30.45 -8.05
CA ASN A 749 -34.72 30.14 -8.57
C ASN A 749 -35.51 29.28 -7.57
N ARG A 750 -36.02 29.93 -6.51
CA ARG A 750 -36.77 29.27 -5.43
C ARG A 750 -38.00 28.53 -5.92
N ARG A 751 -38.62 28.99 -7.02
CA ARG A 751 -39.78 28.32 -7.62
C ARG A 751 -39.41 26.96 -8.20
N ALA A 752 -38.38 26.90 -9.04
CA ALA A 752 -37.90 25.63 -9.58
C ALA A 752 -37.44 24.67 -8.47
N PHE A 753 -36.83 25.22 -7.40
CA PHE A 753 -36.44 24.46 -6.21
C PHE A 753 -37.65 23.85 -5.48
N LEU A 754 -38.74 24.61 -5.32
CA LEU A 754 -39.97 24.11 -4.70
C LEU A 754 -40.65 23.04 -5.54
N ASP A 755 -40.69 23.21 -6.86
CA ASP A 755 -41.33 22.25 -7.76
C ASP A 755 -40.58 20.90 -7.76
N THR A 756 -39.25 20.90 -7.76
CA THR A 756 -38.45 19.66 -7.63
C THR A 756 -38.49 19.08 -6.21
N LEU A 757 -38.50 19.90 -5.15
CA LEU A 757 -38.70 19.44 -3.76
C LEU A 757 -40.01 18.62 -3.65
N ARG A 758 -41.12 19.17 -4.16
CA ARG A 758 -42.43 18.49 -4.18
C ARG A 758 -42.43 17.23 -5.02
N LEU A 759 -41.67 17.21 -6.11
CA LEU A 759 -41.51 16.01 -6.92
C LEU A 759 -40.79 14.90 -6.13
N LEU A 760 -39.67 15.22 -5.47
CA LEU A 760 -38.92 14.25 -4.67
C LEU A 760 -39.70 13.79 -3.44
N TYR A 761 -40.41 14.67 -2.75
CA TYR A 761 -41.29 14.29 -1.64
C TYR A 761 -42.39 13.32 -2.06
N ARG A 762 -43.01 13.54 -3.23
CA ARG A 762 -43.98 12.58 -3.79
C ARG A 762 -43.31 11.26 -4.19
N ARG A 763 -42.16 11.33 -4.86
CA ARG A 763 -41.39 10.16 -5.32
C ARG A 763 -40.99 9.25 -4.15
N TYR A 764 -40.56 9.84 -3.04
CA TYR A 764 -40.07 9.14 -1.86
C TYR A 764 -41.05 9.17 -0.68
N ALA A 765 -42.34 9.44 -0.91
CA ALA A 765 -43.36 9.36 0.13
C ALA A 765 -43.47 7.95 0.77
N PRO A 766 -43.38 6.83 0.01
CA PRO A 766 -43.48 5.50 0.60
C PRO A 766 -42.35 5.11 1.56
N LEU A 767 -41.24 5.86 1.55
CA LEU A 767 -40.10 5.62 2.44
C LEU A 767 -40.25 6.28 3.82
N VAL A 768 -41.18 7.22 3.97
CA VAL A 768 -41.41 7.91 5.24
C VAL A 768 -42.38 7.10 6.09
N GLN A 769 -41.87 6.51 7.16
CA GLN A 769 -42.66 5.64 8.04
C GLN A 769 -43.01 6.31 9.38
N ASP A 770 -42.23 7.30 9.80
CA ASP A 770 -42.39 7.97 11.08
C ASP A 770 -43.01 9.39 10.95
N LEU A 771 -43.73 9.78 12.00
CA LEU A 771 -44.43 11.06 12.06
C LEU A 771 -43.47 12.26 12.11
N GLN A 772 -42.27 12.11 12.70
CA GLN A 772 -41.32 13.21 12.86
C GLN A 772 -40.73 13.62 11.51
N THR A 773 -40.34 12.67 10.67
CA THR A 773 -39.86 12.89 9.30
C THR A 773 -40.96 13.52 8.44
N PHE A 774 -42.21 13.07 8.58
CA PHE A 774 -43.35 13.65 7.88
C PHE A 774 -43.57 15.12 8.26
N GLU A 775 -43.59 15.44 9.56
CA GLU A 775 -43.74 16.81 10.06
C GLU A 775 -42.56 17.70 9.64
N ALA A 776 -41.33 17.17 9.68
CA ALA A 776 -40.14 17.87 9.25
C ALA A 776 -40.18 18.18 7.74
N ARG A 777 -40.61 17.24 6.89
CA ARG A 777 -40.84 17.48 5.45
C ARG A 777 -41.82 18.61 5.23
N LYS A 778 -42.98 18.55 5.89
CA LYS A 778 -44.05 19.55 5.79
C LYS A 778 -43.53 20.93 6.15
N LYS A 779 -42.80 21.05 7.28
CA LYS A 779 -42.21 22.32 7.72
C LYS A 779 -41.20 22.88 6.72
N THR A 780 -40.33 22.04 6.16
CA THR A 780 -39.36 22.45 5.12
C THR A 780 -40.07 22.96 3.87
N GLU A 781 -41.12 22.26 3.42
CA GLU A 781 -41.92 22.71 2.27
C GLU A 781 -42.64 24.04 2.57
N GLU A 782 -43.30 24.16 3.71
CA GLU A 782 -44.00 25.39 4.13
C GLU A 782 -43.07 26.60 4.17
N ASN A 783 -41.85 26.43 4.70
CA ASN A 783 -40.84 27.49 4.71
C ASN A 783 -40.47 27.93 3.28
N LEU A 784 -40.21 26.97 2.39
CA LEU A 784 -39.87 27.28 1.00
C LEU A 784 -41.05 27.89 0.23
N VAL A 785 -42.28 27.44 0.49
CA VAL A 785 -43.50 28.06 -0.05
C VAL A 785 -43.58 29.53 0.38
N ARG A 786 -43.37 29.83 1.66
CA ARG A 786 -43.35 31.21 2.17
C ARG A 786 -42.26 32.04 1.50
N GLU A 787 -41.07 31.49 1.26
CA GLU A 787 -39.99 32.18 0.52
C GLU A 787 -40.40 32.50 -0.92
N VAL A 788 -40.93 31.52 -1.66
CA VAL A 788 -41.40 31.67 -3.05
C VAL A 788 -42.54 32.69 -3.12
N GLU A 789 -43.48 32.63 -2.19
CA GLU A 789 -44.59 33.59 -2.12
C GLU A 789 -44.12 35.01 -1.81
N ALA A 790 -43.14 35.15 -0.91
CA ALA A 790 -42.54 36.45 -0.59
C ALA A 790 -41.74 37.01 -1.78
N GLU A 791 -41.06 36.17 -2.56
CA GLU A 791 -40.40 36.57 -3.80
C GLU A 791 -41.41 36.99 -4.88
N MET A 792 -42.44 36.18 -5.12
CA MET A 792 -43.50 36.48 -6.09
C MET A 792 -44.27 37.76 -5.73
N SER A 793 -44.57 37.96 -4.44
CA SER A 793 -45.20 39.19 -3.96
C SER A 793 -44.31 40.43 -4.21
N ARG A 794 -42.99 40.30 -4.09
CA ARG A 794 -42.04 41.39 -4.39
C ARG A 794 -42.03 41.71 -5.88
N THR A 795 -42.02 40.69 -6.74
CA THR A 795 -42.08 40.88 -8.21
C THR A 795 -43.36 41.59 -8.62
N ILE A 796 -44.52 41.15 -8.11
CA ILE A 796 -45.81 41.79 -8.42
C ILE A 796 -45.80 43.25 -7.96
N VAL A 797 -45.37 43.54 -6.73
CA VAL A 797 -45.28 44.93 -6.23
C VAL A 797 -44.39 45.79 -7.13
N ARG A 798 -43.27 45.25 -7.62
CA ARG A 798 -42.36 45.95 -8.54
C ARG A 798 -42.98 46.21 -9.91
N GLU A 799 -43.81 45.31 -10.43
CA GLU A 799 -44.57 45.54 -11.65
C GLU A 799 -45.54 46.73 -11.51
N TYR A 800 -46.25 46.83 -10.38
CA TYR A 800 -47.11 48.00 -10.09
C TYR A 800 -46.30 49.29 -9.88
N GLU A 801 -45.08 49.22 -9.34
CA GLU A 801 -44.17 50.37 -9.26
C GLU A 801 -43.83 50.89 -10.66
N LEU A 802 -43.28 50.02 -11.51
CA LEU A 802 -42.85 50.35 -12.86
C LEU A 802 -44.02 50.77 -13.75
N HIS A 803 -45.16 50.08 -13.67
CA HIS A 803 -46.34 50.43 -14.48
C HIS A 803 -46.84 51.84 -14.18
N HIS A 804 -46.94 52.22 -12.89
CA HIS A 804 -47.32 53.58 -12.52
C HIS A 804 -46.28 54.61 -12.99
N GLN A 805 -44.98 54.28 -12.94
CA GLN A 805 -43.92 55.15 -13.48
C GLN A 805 -44.05 55.35 -15.00
N TYR A 806 -44.34 54.28 -15.76
CA TYR A 806 -44.59 54.40 -17.19
C TYR A 806 -45.86 55.18 -17.50
N CYS A 807 -46.95 55.02 -16.74
CA CYS A 807 -48.15 55.86 -16.87
C CYS A 807 -47.84 57.34 -16.61
N PHE A 808 -47.00 57.64 -15.62
CA PHE A 808 -46.54 58.99 -15.33
C PHE A 808 -45.68 59.56 -16.47
N ALA A 809 -44.69 58.81 -16.96
CA ALA A 809 -43.84 59.20 -18.08
C ALA A 809 -44.63 59.35 -19.40
N ARG A 810 -45.65 58.52 -19.60
CA ARG A 810 -46.55 58.56 -20.76
C ARG A 810 -47.25 59.91 -20.91
N ALA A 811 -47.66 60.53 -19.80
CA ALA A 811 -48.25 61.89 -19.85
C ALA A 811 -47.27 62.93 -20.38
N LEU A 812 -45.97 62.78 -20.11
CA LEU A 812 -44.91 63.66 -20.60
C LEU A 812 -44.48 63.34 -22.04
N ALA A 813 -44.65 62.09 -22.47
CA ALA A 813 -44.34 61.57 -23.80
C ALA A 813 -45.39 61.89 -24.87
N ALA A 814 -46.59 62.32 -24.49
CA ALA A 814 -47.69 62.54 -25.43
C ALA A 814 -47.34 63.58 -26.52
N GLY A 815 -47.41 63.18 -27.79
CA GLY A 815 -47.09 64.00 -28.95
C GLY A 815 -45.60 64.34 -29.12
N LYS A 816 -44.70 63.58 -28.49
CA LYS A 816 -43.24 63.85 -28.43
C LYS A 816 -42.43 62.71 -29.06
N ARG A 817 -41.19 62.99 -29.46
CA ARG A 817 -40.18 61.96 -29.78
C ARG A 817 -39.47 61.53 -28.50
N VAL A 818 -39.48 60.24 -28.21
CA VAL A 818 -39.04 59.67 -26.93
C VAL A 818 -37.86 58.73 -27.13
N LEU A 819 -36.84 58.87 -26.30
CA LEU A 819 -35.78 57.88 -26.14
C LEU A 819 -36.00 57.14 -24.82
N HIS A 820 -36.09 55.81 -24.87
CA HIS A 820 -36.19 54.97 -23.69
C HIS A 820 -34.87 54.21 -23.50
N LEU A 821 -34.09 54.64 -22.51
CA LEU A 821 -32.80 54.04 -22.16
C LEU A 821 -33.03 52.86 -21.22
N GLY A 822 -32.42 51.71 -21.52
CA GLY A 822 -32.58 50.51 -20.70
C GLY A 822 -33.97 49.90 -20.83
N CYS A 823 -34.42 49.72 -22.06
CA CYS A 823 -35.82 49.41 -22.33
C CYS A 823 -36.25 47.96 -22.02
N GLY A 824 -35.31 47.08 -21.67
CA GLY A 824 -35.58 45.71 -21.26
C GLY A 824 -36.31 44.91 -22.34
N ASP A 825 -37.42 44.28 -21.98
CA ASP A 825 -38.26 43.50 -22.91
C ASP A 825 -39.22 44.37 -23.75
N GLY A 826 -39.10 45.70 -23.67
CA GLY A 826 -39.83 46.65 -24.51
C GLY A 826 -41.26 46.94 -24.10
N TYR A 827 -41.79 46.36 -23.01
CA TYR A 827 -43.17 46.61 -22.55
C TYR A 827 -43.41 48.10 -22.26
N GLY A 828 -42.50 48.74 -21.53
CA GLY A 828 -42.58 50.17 -21.24
C GLY A 828 -42.47 51.06 -22.49
N SER A 829 -41.63 50.67 -23.46
CA SER A 829 -41.52 51.39 -24.73
C SER A 829 -42.82 51.36 -25.52
N ALA A 830 -43.54 50.24 -25.52
CA ALA A 830 -44.83 50.11 -26.18
C ALA A 830 -45.89 51.03 -25.54
N LEU A 831 -45.95 51.09 -24.21
CA LEU A 831 -46.85 51.99 -23.48
C LEU A 831 -46.58 53.48 -23.80
N LEU A 832 -45.32 53.86 -23.94
CA LEU A 832 -44.94 55.22 -24.34
C LEU A 832 -45.33 55.49 -25.81
N ALA A 833 -45.19 54.49 -26.69
CA ALA A 833 -45.49 54.60 -28.11
C ALA A 833 -46.98 54.79 -28.40
N GLU A 834 -47.89 54.42 -27.49
CA GLU A 834 -49.33 54.68 -27.65
C GLU A 834 -49.67 56.18 -27.80
N VAL A 835 -48.84 57.07 -27.24
CA VAL A 835 -49.09 58.52 -27.23
C VAL A 835 -47.96 59.33 -27.86
N ALA A 836 -46.76 58.76 -27.98
CA ALA A 836 -45.60 59.41 -28.58
C ALA A 836 -45.65 59.40 -30.11
N VAL A 837 -44.99 60.39 -30.72
CA VAL A 837 -44.81 60.45 -32.19
C VAL A 837 -43.84 59.37 -32.66
N GLU A 838 -42.77 59.14 -31.89
CA GLU A 838 -41.78 58.10 -32.12
C GLU A 838 -41.19 57.67 -30.77
N VAL A 839 -40.92 56.38 -30.60
CA VAL A 839 -40.15 55.84 -29.47
C VAL A 839 -38.96 55.04 -29.99
N VAL A 840 -37.77 55.35 -29.46
CA VAL A 840 -36.56 54.55 -29.68
C VAL A 840 -36.16 53.91 -28.37
N GLY A 841 -36.27 52.58 -28.29
CA GLY A 841 -35.80 51.79 -27.15
C GLY A 841 -34.35 51.38 -27.32
N VAL A 842 -33.52 51.59 -26.29
CA VAL A 842 -32.11 51.18 -26.27
C VAL A 842 -31.90 50.09 -25.23
N GLU A 843 -31.30 48.97 -25.62
CA GLU A 843 -30.97 47.85 -24.72
C GLU A 843 -29.62 47.23 -25.10
N GLY A 844 -28.80 46.90 -24.11
CA GLY A 844 -27.47 46.33 -24.30
C GLY A 844 -27.48 44.81 -24.48
N ASP A 845 -28.44 44.13 -23.83
CA ASP A 845 -28.61 42.67 -23.92
C ASP A 845 -29.29 42.25 -25.24
N PRO A 846 -28.59 41.49 -26.12
CA PRO A 846 -29.16 41.01 -27.38
C PRO A 846 -30.44 40.16 -27.21
N GLU A 847 -30.55 39.37 -26.14
CA GLU A 847 -31.70 38.49 -25.92
C GLU A 847 -32.94 39.27 -25.47
N LEU A 848 -32.76 40.29 -24.62
CA LEU A 848 -33.85 41.19 -24.23
C LEU A 848 -34.33 42.03 -25.42
N LEU A 849 -33.40 42.57 -26.20
CA LEU A 849 -33.72 43.33 -27.40
C LEU A 849 -34.46 42.48 -28.44
N HIS A 850 -34.06 41.23 -28.64
CA HIS A 850 -34.76 40.30 -29.53
C HIS A 850 -36.20 40.04 -29.05
N ARG A 851 -36.38 39.78 -27.75
CA ARG A 851 -37.70 39.62 -27.14
C ARG A 851 -38.56 40.88 -27.33
N ALA A 852 -37.99 42.06 -27.10
CA ALA A 852 -38.67 43.33 -27.30
C ALA A 852 -39.17 43.53 -28.74
N GLY A 853 -38.30 43.29 -29.72
CA GLY A 853 -38.65 43.38 -31.14
C GLY A 853 -39.73 42.38 -31.58
N SER A 854 -39.77 41.18 -30.96
CA SER A 854 -40.77 40.15 -31.27
C SER A 854 -42.16 40.41 -30.65
N ARG A 855 -42.22 41.08 -29.50
CA ARG A 855 -43.46 41.27 -28.72
C ARG A 855 -44.10 42.64 -28.92
N CYS A 856 -43.29 43.66 -29.18
CA CYS A 856 -43.70 45.07 -29.15
C CYS A 856 -43.40 45.74 -30.50
N SER A 857 -44.17 45.41 -31.55
CA SER A 857 -44.00 46.02 -32.88
C SER A 857 -45.16 46.96 -33.21
N THR A 858 -44.94 48.27 -33.10
CA THR A 858 -45.85 49.31 -33.62
C THR A 858 -45.10 50.18 -34.62
N GLY A 859 -45.82 50.83 -35.55
CA GLY A 859 -45.21 51.59 -36.64
C GLY A 859 -44.36 52.80 -36.22
N ASN A 860 -44.46 53.23 -34.96
CA ASN A 860 -43.74 54.35 -34.35
C ASN A 860 -42.76 53.92 -33.24
N LEU A 861 -42.48 52.62 -33.08
CA LEU A 861 -41.55 52.07 -32.10
C LEU A 861 -40.42 51.29 -32.79
N ARG A 862 -39.17 51.60 -32.45
CA ARG A 862 -38.00 50.83 -32.88
C ARG A 862 -37.03 50.57 -31.74
N PHE A 863 -36.31 49.46 -31.84
CA PHE A 863 -35.32 49.04 -30.86
C PHE A 863 -33.92 49.09 -31.44
N VAL A 864 -32.96 49.55 -30.64
CA VAL A 864 -31.56 49.71 -31.02
C VAL A 864 -30.69 49.05 -29.96
N GLN A 865 -29.79 48.17 -30.39
CA GLN A 865 -28.81 47.59 -29.48
C GLN A 865 -27.78 48.66 -29.10
N GLY A 866 -27.59 48.93 -27.81
CA GLY A 866 -26.67 49.97 -27.37
C GLY A 866 -26.60 50.14 -25.86
N SER A 867 -25.58 50.87 -25.39
CA SER A 867 -25.41 51.15 -23.96
C SER A 867 -26.16 52.44 -23.58
N PRO A 868 -26.80 52.52 -22.39
CA PRO A 868 -27.41 53.75 -21.90
C PRO A 868 -26.45 54.95 -21.82
N VAL A 869 -25.15 54.71 -21.63
CA VAL A 869 -24.10 55.76 -21.58
C VAL A 869 -23.42 56.03 -22.92
N SER A 870 -23.73 55.24 -23.95
CA SER A 870 -23.20 55.40 -25.30
C SER A 870 -24.20 54.85 -26.31
N VAL A 871 -25.18 55.68 -26.64
CA VAL A 871 -26.29 55.33 -27.52
C VAL A 871 -25.81 55.48 -28.97
N PRO A 872 -25.93 54.44 -29.82
CA PRO A 872 -25.40 54.44 -31.18
C PRO A 872 -26.32 55.17 -32.16
N LEU A 873 -26.69 56.40 -31.82
CA LEU A 873 -27.45 57.32 -32.65
C LEU A 873 -26.59 58.55 -32.97
N PRO A 874 -26.30 58.81 -34.27
CA PRO A 874 -25.49 59.95 -34.69
C PRO A 874 -26.28 61.27 -34.55
N GLY A 875 -25.62 62.33 -34.09
CA GLY A 875 -26.23 63.66 -33.90
C GLY A 875 -26.64 63.96 -32.44
N GLY A 876 -27.04 65.20 -32.16
CA GLY A 876 -27.55 65.63 -30.85
C GLY A 876 -28.95 66.26 -30.99
N GLU A 877 -29.62 66.53 -29.87
CA GLU A 877 -30.94 67.19 -29.85
C GLU A 877 -32.04 66.42 -30.63
N LEU A 878 -31.98 65.08 -30.60
CA LEU A 878 -32.85 64.21 -31.39
C LEU A 878 -34.22 63.96 -30.75
N PHE A 879 -34.31 64.03 -29.42
CA PHE A 879 -35.51 63.63 -28.67
C PHE A 879 -36.04 64.76 -27.80
N ASP A 880 -37.35 64.79 -27.64
CA ASP A 880 -38.02 65.78 -26.80
C ASP A 880 -38.17 65.27 -25.35
N VAL A 881 -38.17 63.94 -25.14
CA VAL A 881 -38.20 63.29 -23.83
C VAL A 881 -37.21 62.12 -23.81
N VAL A 882 -36.42 62.02 -22.74
CA VAL A 882 -35.62 60.82 -22.43
C VAL A 882 -36.17 60.18 -21.17
N VAL A 883 -36.43 58.88 -21.22
CA VAL A 883 -36.94 58.07 -20.11
C VAL A 883 -35.91 57.02 -19.74
N CYS A 884 -35.56 56.94 -18.46
CA CYS A 884 -34.70 55.89 -17.90
C CYS A 884 -35.27 55.47 -16.54
N LEU A 885 -36.02 54.38 -16.51
CA LEU A 885 -36.67 53.90 -15.28
C LEU A 885 -35.89 52.72 -14.70
N GLY A 886 -35.55 52.79 -13.41
CA GLY A 886 -34.76 51.77 -12.71
C GLY A 886 -33.26 51.87 -12.97
N ILE A 887 -32.66 53.05 -12.76
CA ILE A 887 -31.23 53.30 -13.00
C ILE A 887 -30.31 52.35 -12.24
N GLU A 888 -30.75 51.80 -11.10
CA GLU A 888 -29.98 50.84 -10.30
C GLU A 888 -29.64 49.53 -11.04
N ALA A 889 -30.32 49.24 -12.15
CA ALA A 889 -30.03 48.09 -12.99
C ALA A 889 -28.75 48.26 -13.84
N PHE A 890 -28.16 49.45 -13.89
CA PHE A 890 -26.99 49.74 -14.73
C PHE A 890 -25.73 50.02 -13.86
N PRO A 891 -24.67 49.21 -13.98
CA PRO A 891 -23.38 49.46 -13.32
C PRO A 891 -22.56 50.49 -14.10
N VAL A 892 -23.04 51.73 -14.18
CA VAL A 892 -22.42 52.82 -14.97
C VAL A 892 -22.18 54.06 -14.13
N GLU A 893 -21.11 54.79 -14.47
CA GLU A 893 -20.86 56.12 -13.93
C GLU A 893 -22.04 57.05 -14.29
N GLN A 894 -22.78 57.47 -13.28
CA GLN A 894 -24.06 58.19 -13.47
C GLN A 894 -23.88 59.51 -14.23
N ASP A 895 -22.71 60.14 -14.12
CA ASP A 895 -22.34 61.33 -14.87
C ASP A 895 -22.31 61.08 -16.38
N LEU A 896 -21.90 59.90 -16.82
CA LEU A 896 -21.86 59.55 -18.25
C LEU A 896 -23.28 59.35 -18.81
N LEU A 897 -24.17 58.72 -18.03
CA LEU A 897 -25.58 58.58 -18.40
C LEU A 897 -26.23 59.96 -18.58
N LEU A 898 -25.98 60.88 -17.66
CA LEU A 898 -26.55 62.23 -17.72
C LEU A 898 -25.99 63.03 -18.89
N ARG A 899 -24.67 62.94 -19.16
CA ARG A 899 -24.06 63.56 -20.34
C ARG A 899 -24.69 63.04 -21.63
N GLU A 900 -24.89 61.74 -21.72
CA GLU A 900 -25.45 61.11 -22.91
C GLU A 900 -26.94 61.44 -23.10
N ALA A 901 -27.73 61.41 -22.02
CA ALA A 901 -29.11 61.88 -22.05
C ALA A 901 -29.19 63.36 -22.48
N LYS A 902 -28.31 64.22 -21.95
CA LYS A 902 -28.26 65.64 -22.30
C LYS A 902 -27.83 65.89 -23.75
N ARG A 903 -26.91 65.08 -24.30
CA ARG A 903 -26.52 65.14 -25.72
C ARG A 903 -27.71 64.90 -26.64
N LEU A 904 -28.58 63.97 -26.28
CA LEU A 904 -29.68 63.50 -27.11
C LEU A 904 -30.98 64.29 -26.90
N LEU A 905 -31.12 65.00 -25.78
CA LEU A 905 -32.24 65.88 -25.50
C LEU A 905 -32.16 67.17 -26.33
N GLY A 906 -33.27 67.52 -26.99
CA GLY A 906 -33.44 68.82 -27.65
C GLY A 906 -33.54 69.97 -26.65
N LYS A 907 -33.43 71.20 -27.14
CA LYS A 907 -33.61 72.41 -26.32
C LYS A 907 -34.98 72.42 -25.66
N GLY A 908 -35.00 72.45 -24.33
CA GLY A 908 -36.23 72.35 -23.53
C GLY A 908 -36.82 70.93 -23.42
N GLY A 909 -36.05 69.91 -23.79
CA GLY A 909 -36.41 68.51 -23.58
C GLY A 909 -36.45 68.12 -22.10
N ILE A 910 -37.10 67.01 -21.82
CA ILE A 910 -37.36 66.53 -20.44
C ILE A 910 -36.67 65.18 -20.22
N LEU A 911 -35.91 65.05 -19.13
CA LEU A 911 -35.40 63.78 -18.62
C LEU A 911 -36.34 63.27 -17.53
N VAL A 912 -36.82 62.03 -17.65
CA VAL A 912 -37.53 61.29 -16.60
C VAL A 912 -36.65 60.14 -16.15
N LEU A 913 -36.34 60.11 -14.86
CA LEU A 913 -35.41 59.15 -14.27
C LEU A 913 -36.02 58.53 -13.02
N SER A 914 -35.92 57.21 -12.82
CA SER A 914 -36.31 56.59 -11.55
C SER A 914 -35.21 55.73 -10.94
N ALA A 915 -35.22 55.64 -9.60
CA ALA A 915 -34.26 54.87 -8.83
C ALA A 915 -34.87 54.31 -7.53
N LEU A 916 -34.34 53.22 -7.01
CA LEU A 916 -34.67 52.77 -5.65
C LEU A 916 -34.14 53.74 -4.58
N ASN A 917 -34.98 54.05 -3.57
CA ASN A 917 -34.56 54.88 -2.44
C ASN A 917 -33.73 54.05 -1.46
N GLY A 918 -32.46 54.38 -1.35
CA GLY A 918 -31.49 53.69 -0.51
C GLY A 918 -31.85 53.56 0.96
N GLU A 919 -32.34 54.65 1.54
CA GLU A 919 -32.63 54.76 2.98
C GLU A 919 -33.80 53.85 3.37
N ALA A 920 -34.79 53.71 2.49
CA ALA A 920 -35.96 52.84 2.71
C ALA A 920 -35.64 51.34 2.60
N TYR A 921 -34.55 50.99 1.92
CA TYR A 921 -34.09 49.61 1.74
C TYR A 921 -33.02 49.18 2.77
N ALA A 922 -32.64 50.05 3.71
CA ALA A 922 -31.71 49.74 4.81
C ALA A 922 -32.34 48.94 5.98
N SER A 923 -33.66 48.71 5.96
CA SER A 923 -34.40 47.95 6.98
C SER A 923 -33.95 46.48 7.06
N PRO A 924 -33.84 45.87 8.27
CA PRO A 924 -33.47 44.46 8.44
C PRO A 924 -34.36 43.46 7.69
N LEU A 925 -35.60 43.85 7.36
CA LEU A 925 -36.54 43.05 6.57
C LEU A 925 -36.15 42.93 5.08
N TYR A 926 -35.25 43.79 4.58
CA TYR A 926 -34.85 43.88 3.17
C TYR A 926 -33.33 43.82 2.96
N LYS A 927 -32.55 43.49 4.00
CA LYS A 927 -31.11 43.20 3.91
C LYS A 927 -30.85 41.94 3.06
N GLN A 928 -30.94 42.06 1.74
CA GLN A 928 -30.43 41.07 0.79
C GLN A 928 -29.92 41.76 -0.48
N GLY A 929 -28.64 42.14 -0.46
CA GLY A 929 -27.68 42.03 -1.57
C GLY A 929 -27.86 42.85 -2.85
N ILE A 930 -28.96 43.58 -3.07
CA ILE A 930 -29.22 44.19 -4.40
C ILE A 930 -28.62 45.59 -4.58
N VAL A 931 -28.27 46.34 -3.55
CA VAL A 931 -28.00 47.79 -3.77
C VAL A 931 -26.55 48.14 -3.47
N ARG A 932 -25.73 48.18 -4.51
CA ARG A 932 -24.35 48.67 -4.44
C ARG A 932 -24.21 50.18 -4.40
N ASP A 933 -25.22 50.90 -4.86
CA ASP A 933 -25.27 52.35 -4.83
C ASP A 933 -26.69 52.80 -4.48
N THR A 934 -27.00 52.75 -3.19
CA THR A 934 -28.25 53.26 -2.63
C THR A 934 -28.26 54.79 -2.78
N PHE A 935 -29.19 55.36 -3.55
CA PHE A 935 -29.37 56.81 -3.66
C PHE A 935 -30.24 57.32 -2.52
N SER A 936 -29.77 58.33 -1.79
CA SER A 936 -30.68 59.20 -1.04
C SER A 936 -31.38 60.15 -2.00
N ALA A 937 -32.57 60.63 -1.61
CA ALA A 937 -33.29 61.63 -2.39
C ALA A 937 -32.47 62.91 -2.62
N GLU A 938 -31.58 63.25 -1.69
CA GLU A 938 -30.68 64.40 -1.77
C GLU A 938 -29.57 64.18 -2.80
N ARG A 939 -28.84 63.06 -2.74
CA ARG A 939 -27.74 62.75 -3.65
C ARG A 939 -28.18 62.75 -5.11
N MET A 940 -29.36 62.17 -5.39
CA MET A 940 -29.90 62.13 -6.76
C MET A 940 -30.37 63.50 -7.26
N ARG A 941 -30.94 64.32 -6.36
CA ARG A 941 -31.32 65.69 -6.67
C ARG A 941 -30.09 66.54 -7.02
N ASP A 942 -29.02 66.41 -6.25
CA ASP A 942 -27.78 67.16 -6.46
C ASP A 942 -27.10 66.76 -7.78
N LEU A 943 -27.07 65.45 -8.08
CA LEU A 943 -26.58 64.92 -9.35
C LEU A 943 -27.32 65.54 -10.55
N LEU A 944 -28.66 65.60 -10.49
CA LEU A 944 -29.45 66.18 -11.57
C LEU A 944 -29.32 67.70 -11.65
N ARG A 945 -29.19 68.41 -10.53
CA ARG A 945 -28.97 69.86 -10.48
C ARG A 945 -27.60 70.27 -11.03
N ALA A 946 -26.61 69.39 -10.98
CA ALA A 946 -25.33 69.62 -11.65
C ALA A 946 -25.48 69.66 -13.18
N GLY A 947 -26.49 68.98 -13.73
CA GLY A 947 -26.73 68.85 -15.17
C GLY A 947 -27.91 69.66 -15.73
N PHE A 948 -28.90 70.05 -14.92
CA PHE A 948 -30.15 70.69 -15.35
C PHE A 948 -30.58 71.83 -14.44
N SER A 949 -31.13 72.90 -15.03
CA SER A 949 -31.56 74.11 -14.30
C SER A 949 -32.83 73.92 -13.46
N HIS A 950 -33.71 72.99 -13.85
CA HIS A 950 -34.97 72.70 -13.16
C HIS A 950 -35.11 71.20 -12.89
N VAL A 951 -35.35 70.83 -11.64
CA VAL A 951 -35.49 69.44 -11.19
C VAL A 951 -36.68 69.31 -10.23
N LEU A 952 -37.59 68.39 -10.52
CA LEU A 952 -38.70 67.96 -9.67
C LEU A 952 -38.45 66.55 -9.14
N CYS A 953 -38.77 66.33 -7.86
CA CYS A 953 -38.56 65.06 -7.17
C CYS A 953 -39.88 64.51 -6.64
N TYR A 954 -40.17 63.25 -6.97
CA TYR A 954 -41.32 62.51 -6.48
C TYR A 954 -40.85 61.26 -5.74
N GLY A 955 -41.56 60.92 -4.68
CA GLY A 955 -41.47 59.65 -3.98
C GLY A 955 -42.61 58.76 -4.45
N GLN A 956 -42.34 57.46 -4.51
CA GLN A 956 -43.34 56.45 -4.82
C GLN A 956 -43.38 55.39 -3.72
N ARG A 957 -44.59 54.95 -3.39
CA ARG A 957 -44.83 53.85 -2.46
C ARG A 957 -46.04 53.04 -2.91
N VAL A 958 -45.93 51.71 -2.87
CA VAL A 958 -47.04 50.80 -3.15
C VAL A 958 -47.63 50.27 -1.84
N TYR A 959 -48.87 50.66 -1.55
CA TYR A 959 -49.64 50.21 -0.39
C TYR A 959 -51.11 50.54 -0.57
N PRO A 960 -52.04 49.57 -0.46
CA PRO A 960 -52.57 48.70 -1.54
C PRO A 960 -52.86 49.36 -2.92
N ALA A 961 -52.46 50.60 -3.15
CA ALA A 961 -52.35 51.23 -4.45
C ALA A 961 -50.92 51.76 -4.63
N SER A 962 -50.50 52.03 -5.86
CA SER A 962 -49.23 52.72 -6.11
C SER A 962 -49.46 54.22 -6.03
N SER A 963 -48.88 54.91 -5.05
CA SER A 963 -48.96 56.36 -4.88
C SER A 963 -47.63 57.01 -5.21
N LEU A 964 -47.66 58.06 -6.02
CA LEU A 964 -46.54 58.89 -6.42
C LEU A 964 -46.83 60.31 -5.92
N PHE A 965 -45.93 60.88 -5.11
CA PHE A 965 -46.16 62.13 -4.39
C PHE A 965 -44.90 63.02 -4.43
N PRO A 966 -45.03 64.35 -4.53
CA PRO A 966 -43.88 65.25 -4.57
C PRO A 966 -43.13 65.25 -3.22
N LEU A 967 -41.79 65.19 -3.25
CA LEU A 967 -40.93 65.19 -2.04
C LEU A 967 -40.54 66.61 -1.57
N ALA A 968 -40.75 67.63 -2.40
CA ALA A 968 -40.65 69.04 -2.05
C ALA A 968 -41.48 69.88 -3.04
N CYS A 969 -42.28 70.83 -2.55
CA CYS A 969 -43.01 71.76 -3.41
C CYS A 969 -42.04 72.77 -4.04
N CYS A 970 -42.05 72.91 -5.36
CA CYS A 970 -41.38 74.03 -6.01
C CYS A 970 -42.06 75.36 -5.63
N PRO A 971 -41.30 76.45 -5.37
CA PRO A 971 -41.89 77.77 -5.20
C PRO A 971 -42.63 78.18 -6.48
N GLY A 972 -43.95 78.39 -6.41
CA GLY A 972 -44.77 78.90 -7.51
C GLY A 972 -45.90 77.99 -8.04
N THR A 973 -46.20 76.85 -7.40
CA THR A 973 -47.25 75.91 -7.86
C THR A 973 -48.64 76.16 -7.26
N VAL A 974 -49.68 75.94 -8.07
CA VAL A 974 -51.12 76.19 -7.79
C VAL A 974 -51.67 75.30 -6.65
N PRO A 975 -52.65 75.75 -5.83
CA PRO A 975 -53.09 75.06 -4.62
C PRO A 975 -53.99 73.82 -4.85
N ASP A 976 -53.79 72.82 -4.00
CA ASP A 976 -54.78 72.01 -3.28
C ASP A 976 -56.05 71.55 -4.03
N THR A 977 -55.99 70.37 -4.67
CA THR A 977 -57.20 69.53 -4.85
C THR A 977 -57.20 68.28 -3.97
N VAL A 978 -56.07 67.92 -3.35
CA VAL A 978 -55.95 66.75 -2.47
C VAL A 978 -55.25 67.18 -1.18
N LYS A 979 -55.96 67.05 -0.05
CA LYS A 979 -55.36 67.19 1.29
C LYS A 979 -54.97 65.81 1.81
N GLU A 980 -53.69 65.62 2.10
CA GLU A 980 -53.15 64.38 2.64
C GLU A 980 -52.90 64.52 4.15
N TYR A 981 -53.31 63.50 4.92
CA TYR A 981 -53.06 63.40 6.35
C TYR A 981 -52.21 62.17 6.60
N VAL A 982 -51.05 62.34 7.25
CA VAL A 982 -50.18 61.23 7.65
C VAL A 982 -50.35 61.01 9.15
N VAL A 983 -50.48 59.75 9.56
CA VAL A 983 -50.60 59.35 10.96
C VAL A 983 -49.64 58.20 11.25
N GLU A 984 -49.05 58.20 12.43
CA GLU A 984 -48.20 57.12 12.93
C GLU A 984 -48.90 56.39 14.08
N ARG A 985 -48.66 55.09 14.21
CA ARG A 985 -49.21 54.30 15.31
C ARG A 985 -48.28 54.42 16.53
N GLY A 986 -48.73 55.12 17.56
CA GLY A 986 -48.13 55.09 18.90
C GLY A 986 -48.48 53.79 19.64
N GLY A 987 -48.16 53.73 20.94
CA GLY A 987 -48.42 52.53 21.77
C GLY A 987 -49.88 52.06 21.70
N GLU A 988 -50.85 52.97 21.87
CA GLU A 988 -52.29 52.63 21.88
C GLU A 988 -53.15 53.48 20.91
N SER A 989 -52.61 54.50 20.23
CA SER A 989 -53.39 55.42 19.38
C SER A 989 -52.64 55.91 18.14
N PHE A 990 -53.37 56.50 17.17
CA PHE A 990 -52.78 57.15 16.00
C PHE A 990 -52.46 58.62 16.31
N LEU A 991 -51.22 59.02 16.05
CA LEU A 991 -50.74 60.38 16.24
C LEU A 991 -50.55 61.05 14.86
N PRO A 992 -50.96 62.33 14.68
CA PRO A 992 -50.65 63.07 13.46
C PRO A 992 -49.13 63.14 13.24
N ALA A 993 -48.69 62.82 12.03
CA ALA A 993 -47.30 62.90 11.61
C ALA A 993 -47.14 63.96 10.52
N ALA A 994 -45.93 64.52 10.41
CA ALA A 994 -45.63 65.48 9.35
C ALA A 994 -45.78 64.80 7.97
N ALA A 995 -46.26 65.54 6.96
CA ALA A 995 -46.41 64.98 5.59
C ALA A 995 -45.09 64.37 5.04
N GLY A 996 -43.93 64.89 5.46
CA GLY A 996 -42.61 64.37 5.12
C GLY A 996 -42.21 63.06 5.81
N SER A 997 -43.00 62.51 6.75
CA SER A 997 -42.77 61.19 7.38
C SER A 997 -43.06 60.01 6.43
N ARG A 998 -43.64 60.29 5.25
CA ARG A 998 -43.96 59.27 4.26
C ARG A 998 -42.69 58.77 3.57
N GLU A 999 -42.18 57.64 4.06
CA GLU A 999 -41.02 56.98 3.48
C GLU A 999 -41.29 56.56 2.02
N ALA A 1000 -40.58 57.18 1.07
CA ALA A 1000 -40.62 56.82 -0.35
C ALA A 1000 -39.74 55.60 -0.61
N ARG A 1001 -40.25 54.59 -1.32
CA ARG A 1001 -39.47 53.38 -1.68
C ARG A 1001 -38.77 53.51 -3.01
N CYS A 1002 -39.39 54.20 -3.95
CA CYS A 1002 -38.77 54.57 -5.23
C CYS A 1002 -38.79 56.10 -5.36
N LEU A 1003 -37.78 56.63 -6.03
CA LEU A 1003 -37.61 58.04 -6.35
C LEU A 1003 -37.81 58.21 -7.85
N ILE A 1004 -38.58 59.21 -8.23
CA ILE A 1004 -38.82 59.57 -9.64
C ILE A 1004 -38.48 61.04 -9.79
N MET A 1005 -37.66 61.35 -10.78
CA MET A 1005 -37.09 62.67 -10.99
C MET A 1005 -37.43 63.14 -12.40
N VAL A 1006 -37.80 64.40 -12.51
CA VAL A 1006 -38.06 65.06 -13.78
C VAL A 1006 -37.14 66.26 -13.88
N ALA A 1007 -36.30 66.33 -14.92
CA ALA A 1007 -35.29 67.37 -15.08
C ALA A 1007 -35.34 68.01 -16.47
N SER A 1008 -35.09 69.33 -16.55
CA SER A 1008 -35.00 70.08 -17.80
C SER A 1008 -34.19 71.37 -17.62
N ASP A 1009 -33.63 71.89 -18.72
CA ASP A 1009 -33.05 73.24 -18.78
C ASP A 1009 -34.11 74.33 -19.05
N SER A 1010 -35.38 73.93 -19.27
CA SER A 1010 -36.53 74.83 -19.37
C SER A 1010 -37.49 74.66 -18.20
N LEU A 1011 -38.35 75.65 -17.97
CA LEU A 1011 -39.31 75.64 -16.87
C LEU A 1011 -40.31 74.47 -17.02
N LEU A 1012 -40.50 73.69 -15.95
CA LEU A 1012 -41.33 72.48 -15.94
C LEU A 1012 -42.84 72.76 -15.73
N GLU A 1013 -43.43 73.70 -16.47
CA GLU A 1013 -44.83 74.14 -16.28
C GLU A 1013 -45.88 73.06 -16.58
N LYS A 1014 -45.53 72.06 -17.40
CA LYS A 1014 -46.45 70.99 -17.85
C LYS A 1014 -46.32 69.68 -17.06
N VAL A 1015 -45.49 69.64 -16.01
CA VAL A 1015 -45.32 68.44 -15.18
C VAL A 1015 -46.32 68.48 -14.02
N PRO A 1016 -47.17 67.45 -13.83
CA PRO A 1016 -48.18 67.44 -12.77
C PRO A 1016 -47.55 67.63 -11.37
N CYS A 1017 -47.86 68.73 -10.69
CA CYS A 1017 -47.33 69.01 -9.34
C CYS A 1017 -48.14 68.34 -8.21
N THR A 1018 -49.13 67.52 -8.54
CA THR A 1018 -50.01 66.83 -7.61
C THR A 1018 -49.62 65.36 -7.45
N ALA A 1019 -50.08 64.72 -6.37
CA ALA A 1019 -49.92 63.28 -6.19
C ALA A 1019 -50.68 62.50 -7.28
N SER A 1020 -50.07 61.44 -7.80
CA SER A 1020 -50.68 60.47 -8.71
C SER A 1020 -50.94 59.17 -7.96
N SER A 1021 -52.06 58.51 -8.24
CA SER A 1021 -52.41 57.22 -7.65
C SER A 1021 -52.85 56.24 -8.72
N LEU A 1022 -52.18 55.10 -8.81
CA LEU A 1022 -52.57 53.95 -9.61
C LEU A 1022 -53.26 52.95 -8.68
N VAL A 1023 -54.58 52.82 -8.86
CA VAL A 1023 -55.42 51.91 -8.07
C VAL A 1023 -55.57 50.59 -8.82
N ASP A 1024 -55.39 49.50 -8.09
CA ASP A 1024 -55.57 48.15 -8.62
C ASP A 1024 -57.05 47.74 -8.57
N ALA A 1025 -57.70 47.71 -9.73
CA ALA A 1025 -59.11 47.30 -9.84
C ALA A 1025 -59.32 45.79 -9.67
N SER A 1026 -58.26 44.99 -9.66
CA SER A 1026 -58.32 43.53 -9.52
C SER A 1026 -58.23 43.04 -8.07
N GLU A 1027 -58.03 43.95 -7.11
CA GLU A 1027 -57.77 43.63 -5.69
C GLU A 1027 -56.54 42.72 -5.45
N THR A 1028 -55.65 42.56 -6.44
CA THR A 1028 -54.42 41.77 -6.34
C THR A 1028 -53.51 42.29 -5.22
N LEU A 1029 -53.30 43.60 -5.13
CA LEU A 1029 -52.46 44.20 -4.07
C LEU A 1029 -53.08 44.03 -2.67
N PHE A 1030 -54.41 44.06 -2.56
CA PHE A 1030 -55.13 43.80 -1.31
C PHE A 1030 -55.00 42.33 -0.90
N THR A 1031 -55.29 41.41 -1.83
CA THR A 1031 -55.18 39.95 -1.62
C THR A 1031 -53.77 39.54 -1.21
N LEU A 1032 -52.74 40.10 -1.85
CA LEU A 1032 -51.34 39.86 -1.49
C LEU A 1032 -51.04 40.34 -0.07
N LYS A 1033 -51.62 41.46 0.35
CA LYS A 1033 -51.44 42.00 1.70
C LYS A 1033 -52.15 41.18 2.76
N GLU A 1034 -53.40 40.78 2.53
CA GLU A 1034 -54.13 39.88 3.43
C GLU A 1034 -53.40 38.54 3.59
N LYS A 1035 -52.92 37.97 2.49
CA LYS A 1035 -52.12 36.75 2.51
C LYS A 1035 -50.81 36.93 3.29
N HIS A 1036 -50.13 38.06 3.11
CA HIS A 1036 -48.92 38.36 3.88
C HIS A 1036 -49.21 38.53 5.38
N ILE A 1037 -50.33 39.17 5.74
CA ILE A 1037 -50.77 39.31 7.14
C ILE A 1037 -51.07 37.93 7.73
N GLY A 1038 -51.84 37.08 7.04
CA GLY A 1038 -52.11 35.71 7.49
C GLY A 1038 -50.83 34.88 7.69
N ASN A 1039 -49.87 34.97 6.75
CA ASN A 1039 -48.58 34.31 6.87
C ASN A 1039 -47.77 34.81 8.09
N LEU A 1040 -47.84 36.11 8.40
CA LEU A 1040 -47.20 36.69 9.59
C LEU A 1040 -47.87 36.25 10.88
N GLU A 1041 -49.20 36.20 10.92
CA GLU A 1041 -49.98 35.71 12.06
C GLU A 1041 -49.66 34.24 12.36
N GLU A 1042 -49.61 33.38 11.33
CA GLU A 1042 -49.16 31.99 11.48
C GLU A 1042 -47.72 31.90 11.99
N THR A 1043 -46.83 32.75 11.47
CA THR A 1043 -45.42 32.77 11.89
C THR A 1043 -45.31 33.14 13.36
N ILE A 1044 -46.09 34.12 13.83
CA ILE A 1044 -46.17 34.51 15.23
C ILE A 1044 -46.66 33.34 16.07
N GLN A 1045 -47.79 32.71 15.70
CA GLN A 1045 -48.34 31.56 16.42
C GLN A 1045 -47.34 30.39 16.52
N HIS A 1046 -46.65 30.08 15.42
CA HIS A 1046 -45.61 29.04 15.42
C HIS A 1046 -44.42 29.42 16.29
N LYS A 1047 -43.95 30.67 16.26
CA LYS A 1047 -42.86 31.13 17.13
C LYS A 1047 -43.24 31.08 18.61
N GLU A 1048 -44.47 31.44 18.95
CA GLU A 1048 -45.00 31.32 20.31
C GLU A 1048 -45.08 29.85 20.76
N ALA A 1049 -45.58 28.95 19.90
CA ALA A 1049 -45.62 27.52 20.18
C ALA A 1049 -44.22 26.92 20.34
N HIS A 1050 -43.28 27.31 19.48
CA HIS A 1050 -41.88 26.89 19.59
C HIS A 1050 -41.22 27.42 20.87
N GLY A 1051 -41.51 28.66 21.27
CA GLY A 1051 -41.04 29.24 22.53
C GLY A 1051 -41.53 28.44 23.75
N ARG A 1052 -42.81 28.00 23.75
CA ARG A 1052 -43.35 27.11 24.78
C ARG A 1052 -42.62 25.76 24.81
N ALA A 1053 -42.47 25.11 23.67
CA ALA A 1053 -41.77 23.81 23.58
C ALA A 1053 -40.29 23.89 23.98
N LEU A 1054 -39.60 24.98 23.63
CA LEU A 1054 -38.22 25.21 24.05
C LEU A 1054 -38.13 25.38 25.58
N GLY A 1055 -39.10 26.06 26.19
CA GLY A 1055 -39.22 26.17 27.65
C GLY A 1055 -39.38 24.81 28.33
N GLU A 1056 -40.26 23.95 27.81
CA GLU A 1056 -40.45 22.59 28.34
C GLU A 1056 -39.20 21.71 28.17
N ALA A 1057 -38.54 21.78 27.01
CA ALA A 1057 -37.32 21.03 26.74
C ALA A 1057 -36.14 21.50 27.63
N LEU A 1058 -36.05 22.79 27.91
CA LEU A 1058 -35.06 23.34 28.85
C LEU A 1058 -35.30 22.77 30.25
N GLN A 1059 -36.55 22.74 30.70
CA GLN A 1059 -36.95 22.19 31.99
C GLN A 1059 -36.60 20.70 32.13
N GLN A 1060 -36.79 19.91 31.06
CA GLN A 1060 -36.36 18.50 31.03
C GLN A 1060 -34.84 18.33 31.06
N LYS A 1061 -34.10 19.21 30.36
CA LYS A 1061 -32.63 19.19 30.37
C LYS A 1061 -32.09 19.56 31.75
N ASP A 1062 -32.67 20.55 32.42
CA ASP A 1062 -32.30 20.94 33.79
C ASP A 1062 -32.53 19.78 34.77
N ALA A 1063 -33.65 19.06 34.64
CA ALA A 1063 -33.91 17.86 35.45
C ALA A 1063 -32.88 16.73 35.19
N ARG A 1064 -32.43 16.58 33.94
CA ARG A 1064 -31.43 15.59 33.56
C ARG A 1064 -30.03 15.96 34.04
N ILE A 1065 -29.66 17.25 33.98
CA ILE A 1065 -28.42 17.76 34.56
C ILE A 1065 -28.38 17.46 36.06
N ALA A 1066 -29.47 17.76 36.79
CA ALA A 1066 -29.56 17.45 38.22
C ALA A 1066 -29.38 15.95 38.53
N THR A 1067 -29.87 15.07 37.65
CA THR A 1067 -29.69 13.61 37.76
C THR A 1067 -28.24 13.20 37.50
N MET A 1068 -27.62 13.74 36.45
CA MET A 1068 -26.22 13.46 36.12
C MET A 1068 -25.26 13.97 37.20
N ASP A 1069 -25.56 15.11 37.82
CA ASP A 1069 -24.78 15.63 38.96
C ASP A 1069 -24.83 14.69 40.16
N GLU A 1070 -25.96 14.00 40.39
CA GLU A 1070 -26.06 12.97 41.44
C GLU A 1070 -25.25 11.72 41.10
N GLU A 1071 -25.27 11.27 39.84
CA GLU A 1071 -24.43 10.14 39.39
C GLU A 1071 -22.94 10.46 39.51
N ILE A 1072 -22.53 11.69 39.19
CA ILE A 1072 -21.14 12.15 39.35
C ILE A 1072 -20.75 12.08 40.83
N ARG A 1073 -21.58 12.59 41.74
CA ARG A 1073 -21.32 12.50 43.19
C ARG A 1073 -21.13 11.06 43.67
N GLN A 1074 -21.92 10.11 43.18
CA GLN A 1074 -21.80 8.69 43.53
C GLN A 1074 -20.52 8.07 42.98
N LYS A 1075 -20.12 8.43 41.76
CA LYS A 1075 -18.86 7.98 41.16
C LYS A 1075 -17.65 8.56 41.89
N ASP A 1076 -17.69 9.83 42.28
CA ASP A 1076 -16.62 10.46 43.06
C ASP A 1076 -16.44 9.79 44.43
N ALA A 1077 -17.53 9.41 45.10
CA ALA A 1077 -17.48 8.62 46.33
C ALA A 1077 -16.81 7.26 46.10
N SER A 1078 -17.16 6.56 45.02
CA SER A 1078 -16.57 5.26 44.64
C SER A 1078 -15.08 5.39 44.31
N ILE A 1079 -14.68 6.47 43.64
CA ILE A 1079 -13.28 6.79 43.38
C ILE A 1079 -12.52 6.99 44.71
N GLY A 1080 -13.13 7.68 45.68
CA GLY A 1080 -12.57 7.84 47.02
C GLY A 1080 -12.38 6.51 47.78
N ASP A 1081 -13.31 5.56 47.62
CA ASP A 1081 -13.16 4.19 48.15
C ASP A 1081 -12.00 3.43 47.49
N LEU A 1082 -11.88 3.54 46.15
CA LEU A 1082 -10.80 2.92 45.40
C LEU A 1082 -9.43 3.47 45.80
N TYR A 1083 -9.31 4.79 46.02
CA TYR A 1083 -8.06 5.39 46.52
C TYR A 1083 -7.67 4.86 47.90
N ARG A 1084 -8.64 4.67 48.81
CA ARG A 1084 -8.37 4.03 50.10
C ARG A 1084 -7.92 2.58 49.94
N HIS A 1085 -8.51 1.84 49.02
CA HIS A 1085 -8.10 0.47 48.74
C HIS A 1085 -6.67 0.39 48.19
N ILE A 1086 -6.32 1.28 47.26
CA ILE A 1086 -4.96 1.41 46.72
C ILE A 1086 -3.96 1.72 47.84
N ALA A 1087 -4.27 2.68 48.72
CA ALA A 1087 -3.39 3.02 49.84
C ALA A 1087 -3.14 1.83 50.79
N ASN A 1088 -4.16 1.00 51.05
CA ASN A 1088 -4.03 -0.22 51.85
C ASN A 1088 -3.17 -1.28 51.14
N LEU A 1089 -3.33 -1.43 49.82
CA LEU A 1089 -2.52 -2.35 49.02
C LEU A 1089 -1.05 -1.91 49.00
N GLU A 1090 -0.78 -0.62 48.85
CA GLU A 1090 0.56 -0.05 48.93
C GLU A 1090 1.21 -0.28 50.30
N GLU A 1091 0.44 -0.21 51.39
CA GLU A 1091 0.92 -0.55 52.73
C GLU A 1091 1.23 -2.04 52.87
N GLY A 1092 0.38 -2.91 52.30
CA GLY A 1092 0.65 -4.34 52.21
C GLY A 1092 1.92 -4.67 51.41
N ILE A 1093 2.14 -4.00 50.28
CA ILE A 1093 3.35 -4.14 49.47
C ILE A 1093 4.59 -3.74 50.28
N ARG A 1094 4.56 -2.61 51.00
CA ARG A 1094 5.66 -2.21 51.89
C ARG A 1094 5.97 -3.27 52.95
N GLY A 1095 4.95 -3.89 53.53
CA GLY A 1095 5.12 -5.00 54.47
C GLY A 1095 5.75 -6.24 53.83
N PHE A 1096 5.37 -6.57 52.59
CA PHE A 1096 6.00 -7.65 51.83
C PHE A 1096 7.46 -7.35 51.48
N GLU A 1097 7.78 -6.11 51.07
CA GLU A 1097 9.15 -5.68 50.79
C GLU A 1097 10.04 -5.81 52.04
N GLU A 1098 9.53 -5.44 53.22
CA GLU A 1098 10.24 -5.63 54.49
C GLU A 1098 10.43 -7.12 54.81
N HIS A 1099 9.43 -7.96 54.54
CA HIS A 1099 9.54 -9.40 54.70
C HIS A 1099 10.59 -10.00 53.76
N VAL A 1100 10.62 -9.61 52.49
CA VAL A 1100 11.63 -10.03 51.52
C VAL A 1100 13.02 -9.64 52.00
N LYS A 1101 13.21 -8.41 52.47
CA LYS A 1101 14.51 -7.94 53.02
C LYS A 1101 14.96 -8.76 54.24
N ASN A 1102 14.03 -9.17 55.10
CA ASN A 1102 14.31 -10.05 56.23
C ASN A 1102 14.70 -11.46 55.77
N VAL A 1103 14.00 -12.02 54.77
CA VAL A 1103 14.32 -13.31 54.17
C VAL A 1103 15.69 -13.29 53.48
N GLU A 1104 16.02 -12.24 52.73
CA GLU A 1104 17.34 -12.06 52.12
C GLU A 1104 18.46 -11.97 53.16
N THR A 1105 18.19 -11.31 54.29
CA THR A 1105 19.14 -11.23 55.41
C THR A 1105 19.32 -12.59 56.06
N TYR A 1106 18.24 -13.35 56.22
CA TYR A 1106 18.30 -14.71 56.73
C TYR A 1106 19.05 -15.65 55.77
N ALA A 1107 18.83 -15.53 54.47
CA ALA A 1107 19.54 -16.29 53.44
C ALA A 1107 21.05 -15.98 53.47
N ARG A 1108 21.45 -14.71 53.55
CA ARG A 1108 22.87 -14.33 53.74
C ARG A 1108 23.50 -14.93 55.00
N ASN A 1109 22.77 -14.95 56.11
CA ASN A 1109 23.27 -15.57 57.34
C ASN A 1109 23.42 -17.10 57.20
N LEU A 1110 22.52 -17.74 56.46
CA LEU A 1110 22.60 -19.16 56.13
C LEU A 1110 23.78 -19.47 55.21
N GLU A 1111 24.01 -18.66 54.17
CA GLU A 1111 25.18 -18.78 53.29
C GLU A 1111 26.48 -18.64 54.07
N GLU A 1112 26.55 -17.69 55.01
CA GLU A 1112 27.71 -17.54 55.89
C GLU A 1112 27.90 -18.77 56.79
N ALA A 1113 26.82 -19.30 57.36
CA ALA A 1113 26.89 -20.52 58.18
C ALA A 1113 27.31 -21.75 57.37
N VAL A 1114 26.87 -21.88 56.11
CA VAL A 1114 27.32 -22.92 55.19
C VAL A 1114 28.80 -22.74 54.90
N ARG A 1115 29.26 -21.52 54.59
CA ARG A 1115 30.68 -21.23 54.38
C ARG A 1115 31.55 -21.60 55.57
N GLN A 1116 31.10 -21.30 56.80
CA GLN A 1116 31.79 -21.71 58.02
C GLN A 1116 31.82 -23.24 58.18
N LYS A 1117 30.74 -23.94 57.83
CA LYS A 1117 30.70 -25.41 57.82
C LYS A 1117 31.60 -26.01 56.75
N ASP A 1118 31.72 -25.40 55.57
CA ASP A 1118 32.63 -25.87 54.52
C ASP A 1118 34.09 -25.73 54.96
N ILE A 1119 34.46 -24.61 55.61
CA ILE A 1119 35.77 -24.42 56.23
C ILE A 1119 36.01 -25.50 57.31
N HIS A 1120 35.02 -25.76 58.16
CA HIS A 1120 35.13 -26.80 59.19
C HIS A 1120 35.27 -28.20 58.59
N THR A 1121 34.51 -28.51 57.54
CA THR A 1121 34.56 -29.80 56.83
C THR A 1121 35.93 -29.99 56.17
N THR A 1122 36.45 -28.96 55.52
CA THR A 1122 37.81 -28.95 54.96
C THR A 1122 38.86 -29.20 56.05
N GLY A 1123 38.71 -28.59 57.23
CA GLY A 1123 39.58 -28.84 58.38
C GLY A 1123 39.47 -30.26 58.94
N LEU A 1124 38.27 -30.84 58.96
CA LEU A 1124 38.05 -32.24 59.33
C LEU A 1124 38.67 -33.20 58.31
N GLU A 1125 38.55 -32.93 57.01
CA GLU A 1125 39.19 -33.71 55.95
C GLU A 1125 40.72 -33.69 56.07
N GLU A 1126 41.30 -32.54 56.41
CA GLU A 1126 42.73 -32.41 56.72
C GLU A 1126 43.13 -33.24 57.95
N ALA A 1127 42.32 -33.21 59.01
CA ALA A 1127 42.54 -34.00 60.21
C ALA A 1127 42.40 -35.51 59.94
N VAL A 1128 41.47 -35.92 59.08
CA VAL A 1128 41.31 -37.30 58.63
C VAL A 1128 42.54 -37.72 57.81
N ARG A 1129 43.03 -36.90 56.88
CA ARG A 1129 44.30 -37.18 56.17
C ARG A 1129 45.47 -37.37 57.12
N GLN A 1130 45.60 -36.54 58.15
CA GLN A 1130 46.65 -36.69 59.17
C GLN A 1130 46.48 -37.98 59.99
N LYS A 1131 45.23 -38.35 60.33
CA LYS A 1131 44.93 -39.61 61.01
C LYS A 1131 45.20 -40.82 60.12
N ASP A 1132 44.89 -40.77 58.84
CA ASP A 1132 45.19 -41.83 57.88
C ASP A 1132 46.70 -42.01 57.69
N ALA A 1133 47.46 -40.90 57.63
CA ALA A 1133 48.92 -40.95 57.65
C ALA A 1133 49.45 -41.59 58.96
N HIS A 1134 48.83 -41.27 60.11
CA HIS A 1134 49.17 -41.87 61.39
C HIS A 1134 48.81 -43.36 61.46
N ILE A 1135 47.66 -43.77 60.91
CA ILE A 1135 47.25 -45.17 60.77
C ILE A 1135 48.23 -45.92 59.84
N GLY A 1136 48.69 -45.30 58.76
CA GLY A 1136 49.77 -45.84 57.92
C GLY A 1136 51.04 -46.11 58.71
N GLY A 1137 51.50 -45.13 59.50
CA GLY A 1137 52.66 -45.31 60.38
C GLY A 1137 52.45 -46.36 61.49
N LEU A 1138 51.24 -46.48 62.03
CA LEU A 1138 50.88 -47.56 62.95
C LEU A 1138 50.85 -48.93 62.25
N GLY A 1139 50.45 -48.99 60.98
CA GLY A 1139 50.50 -50.19 60.15
C GLY A 1139 51.94 -50.68 59.94
N GLU A 1140 52.87 -49.77 59.66
CA GLU A 1140 54.30 -50.09 59.59
C GLU A 1140 54.85 -50.59 60.94
N ALA A 1141 54.45 -49.95 62.04
CA ALA A 1141 54.84 -50.39 63.39
C ALA A 1141 54.23 -51.77 63.75
N MET A 1142 53.00 -52.05 63.31
CA MET A 1142 52.34 -53.33 63.50
C MET A 1142 53.01 -54.42 62.68
N HIS A 1143 53.39 -54.16 61.41
CA HIS A 1143 54.21 -55.09 60.62
C HIS A 1143 55.55 -55.39 61.30
N HIS A 1144 56.19 -54.39 61.91
CA HIS A 1144 57.39 -54.61 62.71
C HIS A 1144 57.13 -55.48 63.95
N LYS A 1145 55.98 -55.31 64.61
CA LYS A 1145 55.58 -56.15 65.75
C LYS A 1145 55.16 -57.55 65.33
N ASP A 1146 54.52 -57.74 64.19
CA ASP A 1146 54.19 -59.06 63.64
C ASP A 1146 55.45 -59.83 63.27
N ALA A 1147 56.45 -59.16 62.68
CA ALA A 1147 57.77 -59.74 62.47
C ALA A 1147 58.46 -60.12 63.80
N HIS A 1148 58.28 -59.31 64.85
CA HIS A 1148 58.78 -59.64 66.19
C HIS A 1148 58.02 -60.81 66.83
N LEU A 1149 56.70 -60.88 66.62
CA LEU A 1149 55.84 -61.95 67.11
C LEU A 1149 56.20 -63.28 66.43
N ALA A 1150 56.44 -63.28 65.11
CA ALA A 1150 56.90 -64.45 64.38
C ALA A 1150 58.25 -64.99 64.90
N ASN A 1151 59.17 -64.09 65.27
CA ASN A 1151 60.43 -64.47 65.91
C ASN A 1151 60.21 -65.05 67.33
N LEU A 1152 59.25 -64.51 68.09
CA LEU A 1152 58.87 -65.03 69.40
C LEU A 1152 58.15 -66.38 69.32
N GLU A 1153 57.30 -66.59 68.33
CA GLU A 1153 56.63 -67.87 68.06
C GLU A 1153 57.64 -68.96 67.67
N GLU A 1154 58.67 -68.61 66.90
CA GLU A 1154 59.77 -69.52 66.59
C GLU A 1154 60.58 -69.87 67.87
N ALA A 1155 60.84 -68.88 68.73
CA ALA A 1155 61.47 -69.12 70.03
C ALA A 1155 60.59 -69.97 70.97
N MET A 1156 59.26 -69.81 70.93
CA MET A 1156 58.33 -70.67 71.65
C MET A 1156 58.33 -72.10 71.10
N ARG A 1157 58.32 -72.30 69.78
CA ARG A 1157 58.47 -73.64 69.19
C ARG A 1157 59.75 -74.35 69.61
N GLN A 1158 60.86 -73.61 69.72
CA GLN A 1158 62.11 -74.16 70.25
C GLN A 1158 61.99 -74.55 71.73
N LYS A 1159 61.25 -73.79 72.54
CA LYS A 1159 61.00 -74.13 73.95
C LYS A 1159 60.00 -75.28 74.12
N ASP A 1160 58.98 -75.38 73.28
CA ASP A 1160 58.04 -76.50 73.29
C ASP A 1160 58.74 -77.81 72.89
N ALA A 1161 59.66 -77.76 71.92
CA ALA A 1161 60.52 -78.90 71.59
C ALA A 1161 61.42 -79.31 72.78
N TYR A 1162 61.91 -78.34 73.56
CA TYR A 1162 62.67 -78.60 74.78
C TYR A 1162 61.79 -79.21 75.90
N ILE A 1163 60.56 -78.71 76.09
CA ILE A 1163 59.59 -79.26 77.05
C ILE A 1163 59.20 -80.70 76.66
N ALA A 1164 58.96 -80.97 75.37
CA ALA A 1164 58.69 -82.34 74.90
C ALA A 1164 59.86 -83.30 75.19
N SER A 1165 61.11 -82.82 75.13
CA SER A 1165 62.29 -83.62 75.52
C SER A 1165 62.34 -83.91 77.03
N LEU A 1166 61.89 -82.96 77.86
CA LEU A 1166 61.78 -83.14 79.31
C LEU A 1166 60.65 -84.11 79.67
N ASP A 1167 59.50 -84.02 79.01
CA ASP A 1167 58.38 -84.95 79.22
C ASP A 1167 58.73 -86.39 78.82
N ALA A 1168 59.54 -86.57 77.77
CA ALA A 1168 60.07 -87.88 77.40
C ALA A 1168 60.98 -88.46 78.50
N ALA A 1169 61.85 -87.63 79.10
CA ALA A 1169 62.70 -88.02 80.22
C ALA A 1169 61.89 -88.35 81.50
N VAL A 1170 60.79 -87.64 81.75
CA VAL A 1170 59.88 -87.95 82.87
C VAL A 1170 59.19 -89.30 82.66
N ARG A 1171 58.68 -89.58 81.45
CA ARG A 1171 58.04 -90.88 81.14
C ARG A 1171 59.01 -92.06 81.29
N GLU A 1172 60.28 -91.88 80.96
CA GLU A 1172 61.33 -92.90 81.19
C GLU A 1172 61.53 -93.19 82.69
N LYS A 1173 61.46 -92.16 83.54
CA LYS A 1173 61.53 -92.31 85.00
C LYS A 1173 60.26 -92.93 85.60
N GLU A 1174 59.08 -92.62 85.06
CA GLU A 1174 57.81 -93.24 85.47
C GLU A 1174 57.75 -94.74 85.08
N ALA A 1175 58.27 -95.11 83.91
CA ALA A 1175 58.40 -96.51 83.50
C ALA A 1175 59.33 -97.31 84.44
N SER A 1176 60.44 -96.70 84.86
CA SER A 1176 61.36 -97.28 85.86
C SER A 1176 60.67 -97.49 87.23
N LEU A 1177 59.73 -96.61 87.60
CA LEU A 1177 58.92 -96.73 88.82
C LEU A 1177 57.91 -97.88 88.72
N GLY A 1178 57.31 -98.08 87.54
CA GLY A 1178 56.37 -99.17 87.26
C GLY A 1178 57.01 -100.56 87.32
N ASP A 1179 58.27 -100.70 86.91
CA ASP A 1179 59.02 -101.96 87.04
C ASP A 1179 59.35 -102.29 88.52
N LEU A 1180 59.60 -101.27 89.34
CA LEU A 1180 59.78 -101.41 90.79
C LEU A 1180 58.49 -101.87 91.50
N TYR A 1181 57.33 -101.33 91.11
CA TYR A 1181 56.03 -101.79 91.66
C TYR A 1181 55.66 -103.21 91.24
N ARG A 1182 56.01 -103.64 90.03
CA ARG A 1182 55.79 -105.02 89.56
C ARG A 1182 56.64 -106.03 90.34
N HIS A 1183 57.83 -105.64 90.79
CA HIS A 1183 58.69 -106.48 91.62
C HIS A 1183 58.12 -106.67 93.04
N ILE A 1184 57.48 -105.64 93.60
CA ILE A 1184 56.79 -105.72 94.90
C ILE A 1184 55.58 -106.68 94.83
N GLY A 1185 54.78 -106.61 93.76
CA GLY A 1185 53.66 -107.54 93.57
C GLY A 1185 54.07 -109.02 93.50
N ASN A 1186 55.21 -109.32 92.87
CA ASN A 1186 55.74 -110.69 92.82
C ASN A 1186 56.16 -111.23 94.21
N LEU A 1187 56.56 -110.36 95.14
CA LEU A 1187 56.90 -110.75 96.52
C LEU A 1187 55.64 -111.03 97.36
N GLU A 1188 54.54 -110.35 97.09
CA GLU A 1188 53.25 -110.56 97.76
C GLU A 1188 52.57 -111.87 97.31
N GLU A 1189 52.71 -112.24 96.03
CA GLU A 1189 52.16 -113.49 95.47
C GLU A 1189 52.88 -114.75 96.02
N ALA A 1190 54.18 -114.65 96.28
CA ALA A 1190 54.95 -115.71 96.92
C ALA A 1190 54.53 -115.96 98.39
N LEU A 1191 54.02 -114.92 99.06
CA LEU A 1191 53.53 -115.01 100.44
C LEU A 1191 52.21 -115.79 100.51
N HIS A 1192 51.28 -115.52 99.57
CA HIS A 1192 50.00 -116.23 99.47
C HIS A 1192 50.16 -117.74 99.21
N HIS A 1193 51.21 -118.14 98.46
CA HIS A 1193 51.48 -119.55 98.21
C HIS A 1193 51.91 -120.34 99.46
N LYS A 1194 52.51 -119.68 100.46
CA LYS A 1194 52.89 -120.34 101.71
C LYS A 1194 51.70 -120.53 102.66
N ASP A 1195 50.77 -119.59 102.69
CA ASP A 1195 49.55 -119.70 103.49
C ASP A 1195 48.65 -120.87 103.03
N ALA A 1196 48.63 -121.18 101.72
CA ALA A 1196 47.94 -122.35 101.19
C ALA A 1196 48.56 -123.70 101.66
N HIS A 1197 49.85 -123.72 102.01
CA HIS A 1197 50.50 -124.93 102.53
C HIS A 1197 50.12 -125.21 103.99
N ILE A 1198 49.86 -124.15 104.77
CA ILE A 1198 49.41 -124.24 106.15
C ILE A 1198 48.01 -124.87 106.21
N MET A 1199 47.10 -124.49 105.32
CA MET A 1199 45.74 -125.07 105.27
C MET A 1199 45.71 -126.58 104.97
N ASN A 1200 46.66 -127.10 104.18
CA ASN A 1200 46.72 -128.54 103.89
C ASN A 1200 47.21 -129.38 105.08
N LEU A 1201 48.02 -128.82 105.98
CA LEU A 1201 48.46 -129.51 107.19
C LEU A 1201 47.34 -129.61 108.23
N GLU A 1202 46.47 -128.61 108.31
CA GLU A 1202 45.30 -128.61 109.21
C GLU A 1202 44.26 -129.68 108.81
N GLU A 1203 44.15 -130.02 107.52
CA GLU A 1203 43.25 -131.09 107.04
C GLU A 1203 43.73 -132.50 107.45
N ALA A 1204 45.04 -132.71 107.56
CA ALA A 1204 45.59 -134.00 108.02
C ALA A 1204 45.33 -134.25 109.52
N VAL A 1205 45.16 -133.19 110.32
CA VAL A 1205 44.73 -133.27 111.73
C VAL A 1205 43.27 -133.74 111.81
N ARG A 1206 42.42 -133.29 110.89
CA ARG A 1206 40.98 -133.58 110.91
C ARG A 1206 40.64 -135.05 110.64
N GLN A 1207 41.41 -135.76 109.82
CA GLN A 1207 41.12 -137.17 109.51
C GLN A 1207 41.51 -138.15 110.62
N LYS A 1208 42.43 -137.79 111.53
CA LYS A 1208 42.78 -138.67 112.67
C LYS A 1208 41.78 -138.56 113.82
N ASP A 1209 41.06 -137.44 113.94
CA ASP A 1209 40.02 -137.24 114.96
C ASP A 1209 38.71 -138.02 114.70
N GLU A 1210 38.41 -138.41 113.45
CA GLU A 1210 37.16 -139.13 113.13
C GLU A 1210 37.24 -140.66 113.34
N ALA A 1211 38.45 -141.23 113.49
CA ALA A 1211 38.61 -142.64 113.84
C ALA A 1211 38.47 -142.92 115.35
N LEU A 1212 38.85 -141.97 116.23
CA LEU A 1212 38.80 -142.19 117.68
C LEU A 1212 37.40 -141.95 118.27
N ASN A 1213 36.62 -141.03 117.70
CA ASN A 1213 35.27 -140.69 118.17
C ASN A 1213 34.18 -141.74 117.88
N ARG A 1214 34.50 -142.87 117.23
CA ARG A 1214 33.59 -144.03 117.14
C ARG A 1214 33.65 -144.97 118.36
N ILE A 1215 34.53 -144.74 119.34
CA ILE A 1215 34.65 -145.63 120.51
C ILE A 1215 33.76 -145.24 121.72
N HIS A 1216 33.24 -144.01 121.89
CA HIS A 1216 32.48 -143.70 123.14
C HIS A 1216 31.15 -142.93 123.01
N ARG A 1217 30.37 -143.22 121.97
CA ARG A 1217 28.91 -142.97 121.92
C ARG A 1217 28.20 -143.35 123.23
N SER A 1218 27.45 -142.42 123.88
CA SER A 1218 26.20 -142.72 124.63
C SER A 1218 25.57 -141.49 125.36
N SER A 1219 24.29 -141.22 125.04
CA SER A 1219 23.12 -141.00 125.94
C SER A 1219 23.02 -139.92 127.07
N ALA A 1220 23.61 -138.72 126.99
CA ALA A 1220 23.22 -137.56 127.84
C ALA A 1220 23.50 -136.24 127.08
N TRP A 1221 22.65 -135.21 126.94
CA TRP A 1221 21.36 -134.85 127.52
C TRP A 1221 20.77 -133.70 126.66
N ARG A 1222 19.67 -133.94 125.93
CA ARG A 1222 18.70 -132.89 125.53
C ARG A 1222 17.62 -132.92 126.64
N VAL A 1223 17.13 -131.78 127.11
CA VAL A 1223 16.08 -131.64 128.16
C VAL A 1223 16.57 -131.76 129.62
N ALA A 1224 16.95 -130.61 130.21
CA ALA A 1224 16.09 -129.78 131.08
C ALA A 1224 16.43 -128.32 130.77
N ALA A 1225 15.53 -127.47 130.28
CA ALA A 1225 14.22 -127.02 130.78
C ALA A 1225 14.32 -125.79 131.70
N PHE A 1226 13.51 -124.77 131.36
CA PHE A 1226 12.77 -123.88 132.26
C PHE A 1226 13.55 -123.01 133.27
N PHE A 1227 13.21 -121.71 133.33
CA PHE A 1227 13.79 -120.62 134.16
C PHE A 1227 15.03 -119.93 133.55
N ARG A 1228 15.24 -118.62 133.64
CA ARG A 1228 14.68 -117.61 134.56
C ARG A 1228 14.91 -116.18 134.02
N ARG A 1229 14.03 -115.27 134.44
CA ARG A 1229 14.16 -113.80 134.46
C ARG A 1229 15.48 -113.30 135.10
N GLY A 1230 15.88 -112.07 134.76
CA GLY A 1230 16.41 -111.12 135.76
C GLY A 1230 17.68 -110.33 135.38
N ILE A 1231 17.53 -108.99 135.36
CA ILE A 1231 18.38 -107.98 136.04
C ILE A 1231 19.88 -107.90 135.68
N GLY A 1232 20.35 -106.66 135.41
CA GLY A 1232 21.49 -106.13 136.18
C GLY A 1232 22.69 -105.53 135.44
N LYS A 1233 22.84 -104.20 135.55
CA LYS A 1233 24.05 -103.45 135.91
C LYS A 1233 25.45 -104.09 135.72
N ILE A 1234 26.31 -103.35 134.99
CA ILE A 1234 27.63 -102.83 135.41
C ILE A 1234 28.89 -103.76 135.42
N PHE A 1235 29.93 -103.26 134.72
CA PHE A 1235 31.41 -103.36 134.94
C PHE A 1235 32.16 -104.69 134.63
N ARG A 1236 33.46 -104.70 134.25
CA ARG A 1236 34.52 -103.73 133.84
C ARG A 1236 35.75 -104.56 133.40
N THR A 1237 36.63 -103.94 132.59
CA THR A 1237 38.10 -104.15 132.47
C THR A 1237 38.66 -105.53 132.09
N SER A 1238 39.28 -105.59 130.89
CA SER A 1238 40.74 -105.68 130.69
C SER A 1238 41.07 -105.33 129.25
#